data_AF-A0A7K6CRE3-F1
#
_entry.id   AF-A0A7K6CRE3-F1
#
_cell.length_a   1.000
_cell.length_b   1.000
_cell.length_c   1.000
_cell.angle_alpha   90.00
_cell.angle_beta   90.00
_cell.angle_gamma   90.00
#
_symmetry.space_group_name_H-M   'P 1'
#
loop_
_entity.id
_entity.type
_entity.pdbx_description
1 polymer ?
#
loop_
_entity_poly.entity_id
_entity_poly.type
_entity_poly.pdbx_seq_one_letter_code
_entity_poly.pdbx_strand_id
1 'polypeptide(L)'
;FTGPSPIVHLEAEYVGVTSVNLTWSVDSAALSTYTYRIQFVNDTSVKSLTSSDPKAEITELIPGTLYSFTVFAVAADNKTEGEGNSTNLYTRPSPVLDLEAEYVGVTSVNLTWVVKDNASDSYTYRIQFENDSFVKSLILSDPKAEITELIPGTMYSFTVFAVAADNKTEGEGNSTNLYTRPSPVLDLKAEYVGVTSVNLTWVMKDNASDSYTYRIQFENDSSVKNLISSDPKAEITGLIPGTMYNFTVFAVADDNETEGEGVSIGLYTRPSPVLDLEAEYVGVTSVNLTWVVKDNASDSYTYRIQFVNDTSVKSLILSDPKAEITELIPGTMYNFTVFAVAADNETEGEAVCIGLYTRPSPVLDLEAEYVGVTSVNLTWVVKDNASDSYTYRIQFVNDTSVKSLILSDPKAEITELIPGTMYNFTVFAVAADNKTEGEGNSTNLYTIPVAVNSLQCEPVAKQAFLMLKWKCPFGNNSGFKIKISNISTSREEWASPCTGEGFEQTFNTAPLDFFRTYNVTIITLSNGPPSSPVDELCHTSITDPPSPSEIPSVKAVSHSSLSVEFSDFDSLNGPLEAYAVMITTEEQGSESLRSKLNNTYKDFKKKKTTTYVTYVMKPEQAESPSSRSQNGKKIINVGKGNTMYGYENGPLIPLRSYRACVAGFTNITFMANMIEEEDSYVSFSPCSEPVLLPQDPGVIAGVVIGCLLAIFAVVAIGGFIFWRRRRKDKRNNEVSFSPIKSKMIKVENFESYFKKQQADSNCGFAEEYEELKSAGVHQPKFAAELPENRGKNRYNNVLPYDISRVKLSNQSSGTGDYINANYMPGYNSKKAFIAAQGPLPNTIEDFWQMIWEKNIYSIVMLTKCVEQARTKCEQYWPDNQPKSYGDIIVTMVSEIVLPEWTIRDFTVEKSNTPESHTVRQFHFTSWPDHGVPETTDLLINFRHLVHEYNSQNPMDSPTLVHCSAGVGRTGTFIAIDRLIQQMEMENTVDVYGVVYDLRMHRPLMVQTEDQYVFLNQCVMDIIRSQRERKTDLIYQNVTAMAIYENFTPGPAFGKANGYHA
;
A
#
# COMPACT_ATOMS: atom_id res chain seq x y z
N PHE A 1 -90.71 110.46 67.96
CA PHE A 1 -90.57 109.40 66.94
C PHE A 1 -90.90 108.08 67.59
N THR A 2 -91.78 107.26 67.00
CA THR A 2 -91.93 105.85 67.39
C THR A 2 -90.68 105.09 66.94
N GLY A 3 -90.18 104.13 67.73
CA GLY A 3 -88.94 103.42 67.44
C GLY A 3 -88.97 102.66 66.09
N PRO A 4 -87.82 102.48 65.40
CA PRO A 4 -87.73 101.71 64.16
C PRO A 4 -88.14 100.23 64.33
N SER A 5 -88.69 99.62 63.28
CA SER A 5 -88.96 98.16 63.26
C SER A 5 -87.65 97.36 63.37
N PRO A 6 -87.70 96.14 63.97
CA PRO A 6 -86.51 95.30 64.11
C PRO A 6 -85.98 94.82 62.75
N ILE A 7 -84.67 94.60 62.68
CA ILE A 7 -84.02 94.00 61.51
C ILE A 7 -84.35 92.50 61.47
N VAL A 8 -84.87 92.03 60.35
CA VAL A 8 -85.21 90.61 60.11
C VAL A 8 -84.45 90.06 58.89
N HIS A 9 -84.20 88.75 58.88
CA HIS A 9 -83.43 88.06 57.83
C HIS A 9 -82.02 88.62 57.59
N LEU A 10 -81.26 88.90 58.65
CA LEU A 10 -79.85 89.28 58.52
C LEU A 10 -79.01 88.05 58.14
N GLU A 11 -78.42 88.07 56.94
CA GLU A 11 -77.56 87.00 56.44
C GLU A 11 -76.35 87.55 55.67
N ALA A 12 -75.28 86.75 55.61
CA ALA A 12 -74.12 87.06 54.80
C ALA A 12 -74.26 86.42 53.43
N GLU A 13 -74.36 87.25 52.40
CA GLU A 13 -74.46 86.82 51.00
C GLU A 13 -73.09 86.37 50.47
N TYR A 14 -72.01 86.99 50.93
CA TYR A 14 -70.65 86.65 50.57
C TYR A 14 -69.70 86.87 51.74
N VAL A 15 -68.76 85.93 51.92
CA VAL A 15 -67.69 85.99 52.90
C VAL A 15 -66.37 85.80 52.15
N GLY A 16 -65.62 86.89 52.03
CA GLY A 16 -64.28 86.93 51.43
C GLY A 16 -63.17 86.90 52.47
N VAL A 17 -61.92 87.05 52.00
CA VAL A 17 -60.72 87.05 52.85
C VAL A 17 -60.64 88.31 53.72
N THR A 18 -60.94 89.47 53.14
CA THR A 18 -60.91 90.77 53.83
C THR A 18 -62.21 91.56 53.71
N SER A 19 -63.28 90.92 53.21
CA SER A 19 -64.59 91.56 53.05
C SER A 19 -65.75 90.62 53.31
N VAL A 20 -66.89 91.18 53.74
CA VAL A 20 -68.15 90.46 53.98
C VAL A 20 -69.30 91.30 53.44
N ASN A 21 -70.20 90.69 52.66
CA ASN A 21 -71.43 91.34 52.20
C ASN A 21 -72.60 90.84 53.03
N LEU A 22 -73.25 91.76 53.74
CA LEU A 22 -74.44 91.50 54.53
C LEU A 22 -75.67 92.02 53.81
N THR A 23 -76.76 91.28 53.92
CA THR A 23 -78.10 91.70 53.48
C THR A 23 -79.09 91.48 54.61
N TRP A 24 -80.12 92.32 54.66
CA TRP A 24 -81.17 92.22 55.66
C TRP A 24 -82.48 92.79 55.14
N SER A 25 -83.54 92.71 55.95
CA SER A 25 -84.85 93.27 55.61
C SER A 25 -85.49 93.91 56.85
N VAL A 26 -86.49 94.75 56.63
CA VAL A 26 -87.24 95.44 57.69
C VAL A 26 -88.73 95.31 57.44
N ASP A 27 -89.47 94.79 58.42
CA ASP A 27 -90.92 94.67 58.38
C ASP A 27 -91.59 96.04 58.62
N SER A 28 -91.52 96.92 57.63
CA SER A 28 -92.16 98.24 57.66
C SER A 28 -92.48 98.77 56.26
N ALA A 29 -93.68 99.32 56.07
CA ALA A 29 -94.07 100.01 54.84
C ALA A 29 -93.33 101.37 54.63
N ALA A 30 -92.46 101.77 55.56
CA ALA A 30 -91.71 103.03 55.55
C ALA A 30 -90.19 102.84 55.29
N LEU A 31 -89.83 101.89 54.42
CA LEU A 31 -88.44 101.56 54.05
C LEU A 31 -87.60 102.76 53.58
N SER A 32 -88.22 103.78 52.96
CA SER A 32 -87.49 104.94 52.40
C SER A 32 -87.03 105.99 53.43
N THR A 33 -87.14 105.72 54.73
CA THR A 33 -86.80 106.67 55.80
C THR A 33 -85.79 106.16 56.82
N TYR A 34 -85.30 104.93 56.67
CA TYR A 34 -84.31 104.34 57.57
C TYR A 34 -82.91 104.39 56.96
N THR A 35 -81.93 104.76 57.77
CA THR A 35 -80.52 104.47 57.52
C THR A 35 -80.11 103.31 58.44
N TYR A 36 -79.15 102.51 58.03
CA TYR A 36 -78.72 101.34 58.78
C TYR A 36 -77.32 101.56 59.32
N ARG A 37 -77.13 101.37 60.62
CA ARG A 37 -75.81 101.35 61.23
C ARG A 37 -75.39 99.91 61.45
N ILE A 38 -74.31 99.50 60.78
CA ILE A 38 -73.72 98.17 60.87
C ILE A 38 -72.53 98.30 61.81
N GLN A 39 -72.65 97.78 63.02
CA GLN A 39 -71.54 97.63 63.93
C GLN A 39 -70.91 96.27 63.73
N PHE A 40 -69.60 96.20 63.53
CA PHE A 40 -68.87 94.95 63.41
C PHE A 40 -67.72 94.93 64.39
N VAL A 41 -67.69 93.86 65.17
CA VAL A 41 -66.80 93.71 66.32
C VAL A 41 -66.00 92.45 66.15
N ASN A 42 -64.68 92.56 66.27
CA ASN A 42 -63.80 91.44 66.60
C ASN A 42 -63.22 91.65 68.01
N ASP A 43 -62.43 90.71 68.49
CA ASP A 43 -61.88 90.74 69.86
C ASP A 43 -61.00 91.96 70.17
N THR A 44 -60.51 92.69 69.15
CA THR A 44 -59.55 93.80 69.29
C THR A 44 -60.08 95.15 68.84
N SER A 45 -61.19 95.20 68.10
CA SER A 45 -61.69 96.40 67.46
C SER A 45 -63.21 96.38 67.28
N VAL A 46 -63.83 97.51 67.58
CA VAL A 46 -65.23 97.81 67.28
C VAL A 46 -65.23 98.86 66.20
N LYS A 47 -65.75 98.54 65.02
CA LYS A 47 -65.93 99.48 63.92
C LYS A 47 -67.43 99.57 63.59
N SER A 48 -67.83 100.66 62.94
CA SER A 48 -69.20 100.78 62.43
C SER A 48 -69.24 101.50 61.09
N LEU A 49 -70.10 101.01 60.21
CA LEU A 49 -70.42 101.59 58.91
C LEU A 49 -71.88 102.02 58.91
N THR A 50 -72.24 103.00 58.07
CA THR A 50 -73.65 103.32 57.80
C THR A 50 -73.98 102.99 56.35
N SER A 51 -75.14 102.39 56.10
CA SER A 51 -75.67 102.08 54.76
C SER A 51 -77.06 102.66 54.60
N SER A 52 -77.37 103.20 53.43
CA SER A 52 -78.73 103.64 53.06
C SER A 52 -79.59 102.52 52.51
N ASP A 53 -78.98 101.42 52.08
CA ASP A 53 -79.68 100.26 51.51
C ASP A 53 -79.73 99.13 52.53
N PRO A 54 -80.68 98.18 52.42
CA PRO A 54 -80.76 97.00 53.29
C PRO A 54 -79.69 95.94 52.94
N LYS A 55 -78.49 96.41 52.58
CA LYS A 55 -77.28 95.65 52.29
C LYS A 55 -76.05 96.51 52.57
N ALA A 56 -74.94 95.89 52.93
CA ALA A 56 -73.66 96.55 53.06
C ALA A 56 -72.50 95.61 52.75
N GLU A 57 -71.52 96.12 52.02
CA GLU A 57 -70.20 95.50 51.88
C GLU A 57 -69.29 96.10 52.95
N ILE A 58 -68.72 95.24 53.79
CA ILE A 58 -67.72 95.60 54.78
C ILE A 58 -66.37 95.14 54.26
N THR A 59 -65.42 96.05 54.06
CA THR A 59 -64.06 95.77 53.61
C THR A 59 -63.03 96.03 54.73
N GLU A 60 -61.75 95.73 54.47
CA GLU A 60 -60.63 95.90 55.42
C GLU A 60 -60.77 95.06 56.71
N LEU A 61 -61.41 93.91 56.59
CA LEU A 61 -61.48 92.91 57.64
C LEU A 61 -60.19 92.09 57.68
N ILE A 62 -59.79 91.65 58.86
CA ILE A 62 -58.64 90.76 59.07
C ILE A 62 -59.04 89.33 58.66
N PRO A 63 -58.22 88.61 57.85
CA PRO A 63 -58.50 87.22 57.45
C PRO A 63 -58.66 86.23 58.61
N GLY A 64 -59.49 85.20 58.41
CA GLY A 64 -59.79 84.13 59.37
C GLY A 64 -60.20 84.59 60.77
N THR A 65 -60.74 85.80 60.92
CA THR A 65 -61.09 86.40 62.21
C THR A 65 -62.60 86.38 62.41
N LEU A 66 -63.06 86.04 63.61
CA LEU A 66 -64.48 86.09 63.96
C LEU A 66 -64.94 87.54 64.06
N TYR A 67 -66.00 87.88 63.34
CA TYR A 67 -66.70 89.15 63.49
C TYR A 67 -68.15 88.92 63.90
N SER A 68 -68.60 89.68 64.89
CA SER A 68 -70.01 89.84 65.22
C SER A 68 -70.53 91.10 64.54
N PHE A 69 -71.43 90.92 63.57
CA PHE A 69 -72.06 92.00 62.83
C PHE A 69 -73.44 92.25 63.41
N THR A 70 -73.67 93.44 63.97
CA THR A 70 -74.98 93.88 64.48
C THR A 70 -75.49 95.02 63.63
N VAL A 71 -76.66 94.84 63.02
CA VAL A 71 -77.32 95.87 62.20
C VAL A 71 -78.43 96.52 63.00
N PHE A 72 -78.39 97.85 63.10
CA PHE A 72 -79.42 98.68 63.72
C PHE A 72 -80.14 99.50 62.66
N ALA A 73 -81.48 99.47 62.67
CA ALA A 73 -82.27 100.46 61.93
C ALA A 73 -82.22 101.79 62.68
N VAL A 74 -81.86 102.88 61.99
CA VAL A 74 -81.78 104.23 62.53
C VAL A 74 -82.88 105.08 61.90
N ALA A 75 -83.70 105.72 62.75
CA ALA A 75 -84.75 106.62 62.28
C ALA A 75 -84.16 107.86 61.57
N ALA A 76 -84.97 108.56 60.77
CA ALA A 76 -84.56 109.77 60.02
C ALA A 76 -83.96 110.91 60.88
N ASP A 77 -84.06 110.86 62.22
CA ASP A 77 -83.39 111.79 63.13
C ASP A 77 -81.90 111.48 63.37
N ASN A 78 -81.38 110.39 62.78
CA ASN A 78 -80.01 109.87 62.93
C ASN A 78 -79.58 109.66 64.39
N LYS A 79 -80.53 109.49 65.33
CA LYS A 79 -80.25 109.33 66.77
C LYS A 79 -81.00 108.16 67.40
N THR A 80 -82.21 107.87 66.92
CA THR A 80 -83.04 106.81 67.50
C THR A 80 -82.75 105.47 66.81
N GLU A 81 -82.07 104.56 67.51
CA GLU A 81 -81.73 103.21 67.03
C GLU A 81 -82.79 102.18 67.49
N GLY A 82 -83.16 101.27 66.59
CA GLY A 82 -84.01 100.12 66.87
C GLY A 82 -83.26 98.96 67.54
N GLU A 83 -83.97 97.87 67.83
CA GLU A 83 -83.33 96.63 68.31
C GLU A 83 -82.44 96.04 67.21
N GLY A 84 -81.15 95.87 67.53
CA GLY A 84 -80.17 95.34 66.59
C GLY A 84 -80.28 93.84 66.43
N ASN A 85 -80.14 93.36 65.20
CA ASN A 85 -80.01 91.92 64.91
C ASN A 85 -78.55 91.60 64.62
N SER A 86 -78.03 90.49 65.17
CA SER A 86 -76.63 90.12 65.04
C SER A 86 -76.42 88.77 64.37
N THR A 87 -75.34 88.68 63.58
CA THR A 87 -74.83 87.44 63.01
C THR A 87 -73.32 87.36 63.24
N ASN A 88 -72.82 86.14 63.48
CA ASN A 88 -71.43 85.87 63.79
C ASN A 88 -70.84 84.99 62.69
N LEU A 89 -69.74 85.42 62.08
CA LEU A 89 -69.07 84.67 61.03
C LEU A 89 -67.59 85.00 60.99
N TYR A 90 -66.79 84.03 60.56
CA TYR A 90 -65.37 84.21 60.30
C TYR A 90 -65.18 84.76 58.89
N THR A 91 -64.23 85.69 58.69
CA THR A 91 -63.71 85.96 57.35
C THR A 91 -62.94 84.75 56.83
N ARG A 92 -62.78 84.61 55.51
CA ARG A 92 -61.97 83.52 54.96
C ARG A 92 -60.48 83.72 55.29
N PRO A 93 -59.74 82.67 55.64
CA PRO A 93 -58.28 82.71 55.69
C PRO A 93 -57.65 83.05 54.33
N SER A 94 -56.44 83.62 54.32
CA SER A 94 -55.62 83.77 53.12
C SER A 94 -55.13 82.39 52.61
N PRO A 95 -54.86 82.24 51.30
CA PRO A 95 -54.29 81.01 50.76
C PRO A 95 -52.91 80.71 51.37
N VAL A 96 -52.57 79.43 51.49
CA VAL A 96 -51.24 79.02 51.96
C VAL A 96 -50.16 79.36 50.92
N LEU A 97 -48.99 79.76 51.40
CA LEU A 97 -47.83 80.13 50.58
C LEU A 97 -46.70 79.11 50.77
N ASP A 98 -45.76 79.09 49.82
CA ASP A 98 -44.54 78.26 49.87
C ASP A 98 -44.86 76.77 50.12
N LEU A 99 -45.90 76.25 49.45
CA LEU A 99 -46.30 74.85 49.54
C LEU A 99 -45.28 73.98 48.79
N GLU A 100 -44.43 73.29 49.53
CA GLU A 100 -43.35 72.46 49.01
C GLU A 100 -43.27 71.11 49.73
N ALA A 101 -42.73 70.11 49.05
CA ALA A 101 -42.45 68.81 49.65
C ALA A 101 -41.05 68.78 50.26
N GLU A 102 -40.99 68.51 51.57
CA GLU A 102 -39.75 68.31 52.31
C GLU A 102 -39.18 66.89 52.06
N TYR A 103 -40.08 65.91 51.90
CA TYR A 103 -39.71 64.52 51.64
C TYR A 103 -40.75 63.84 50.76
N VAL A 104 -40.28 63.08 49.79
CA VAL A 104 -41.10 62.22 48.92
C VAL A 104 -40.57 60.80 49.08
N GLY A 105 -41.36 59.94 49.72
CA GLY A 105 -41.09 58.53 49.93
C GLY A 105 -41.91 57.63 49.00
N VAL A 106 -41.85 56.32 49.25
CA VAL A 106 -42.53 55.30 48.43
C VAL A 106 -44.05 55.31 48.65
N THR A 107 -44.48 55.44 49.91
CA THR A 107 -45.91 55.46 50.29
C THR A 107 -46.28 56.68 51.13
N SER A 108 -45.38 57.66 51.23
CA SER A 108 -45.61 58.87 52.00
C SER A 108 -44.99 60.12 51.39
N VAL A 109 -45.59 61.28 51.67
CA VAL A 109 -45.09 62.60 51.28
C VAL A 109 -45.22 63.55 52.48
N ASN A 110 -44.16 64.30 52.76
CA ASN A 110 -44.15 65.34 53.77
C ASN A 110 -44.25 66.71 53.10
N LEU A 111 -45.32 67.44 53.38
CA LEU A 111 -45.58 68.78 52.87
C LEU A 111 -45.38 69.81 53.97
N THR A 112 -44.88 70.97 53.59
CA THR A 112 -44.78 72.15 54.47
C THR A 112 -45.31 73.37 53.74
N TRP A 113 -45.87 74.31 54.48
CA TRP A 113 -46.42 75.57 53.94
C TRP A 113 -46.43 76.65 55.01
N VAL A 114 -46.73 77.89 54.61
CA VAL A 114 -46.78 79.04 55.52
C VAL A 114 -48.05 79.86 55.30
N VAL A 115 -48.67 80.36 56.37
CA VAL A 115 -49.76 81.34 56.33
C VAL A 115 -49.36 82.62 57.06
N LYS A 116 -49.50 83.77 56.39
CA LYS A 116 -49.07 85.08 56.88
C LYS A 116 -50.19 85.92 57.52
N ASP A 117 -51.28 85.27 57.93
CA ASP A 117 -52.38 85.93 58.62
C ASP A 117 -52.09 86.08 60.11
N ASN A 118 -52.55 87.18 60.73
CA ASN A 118 -52.39 87.39 62.18
C ASN A 118 -53.13 86.34 63.02
N ALA A 119 -54.16 85.69 62.48
CA ALA A 119 -54.96 84.68 63.17
C ALA A 119 -54.51 83.24 62.87
N SER A 120 -53.37 83.05 62.19
CA SER A 120 -52.90 81.75 61.69
C SER A 120 -52.66 80.71 62.78
N ASP A 121 -52.31 81.12 64.01
CA ASP A 121 -52.15 80.23 65.17
C ASP A 121 -53.44 79.47 65.54
N SER A 122 -54.61 79.97 65.11
CA SER A 122 -55.92 79.38 65.37
C SER A 122 -56.47 78.55 64.20
N TYR A 123 -55.74 78.50 63.08
CA TYR A 123 -56.21 77.80 61.89
C TYR A 123 -56.01 76.30 62.00
N THR A 124 -56.90 75.57 61.36
CA THR A 124 -56.65 74.19 60.95
C THR A 124 -56.46 74.16 59.44
N TYR A 125 -55.80 73.13 58.93
CA TYR A 125 -55.49 72.98 57.52
C TYR A 125 -56.18 71.74 57.01
N ARG A 126 -57.05 71.90 56.01
CA ARG A 126 -57.60 70.78 55.26
C ARG A 126 -56.72 70.51 54.06
N ILE A 127 -56.05 69.36 54.05
CA ILE A 127 -55.23 68.90 52.95
C ILE A 127 -56.07 67.91 52.15
N GLN A 128 -56.47 68.29 50.95
CA GLN A 128 -57.07 67.40 49.97
C GLN A 128 -55.96 66.83 49.09
N PHE A 129 -55.94 65.52 48.90
CA PHE A 129 -55.03 64.87 47.98
C PHE A 129 -55.79 63.88 47.11
N GLU A 130 -55.52 63.96 45.81
CA GLU A 130 -56.23 63.19 44.82
C GLU A 130 -55.29 62.61 43.76
N ASN A 131 -55.67 61.43 43.27
CA ASN A 131 -55.18 60.86 42.04
C ASN A 131 -56.38 60.53 41.13
N ASP A 132 -56.14 59.94 39.97
CA ASP A 132 -57.19 59.63 38.98
C ASP A 132 -58.35 58.75 39.51
N SER A 133 -58.16 58.05 40.63
CA SER A 133 -59.09 57.04 41.15
C SER A 133 -59.68 57.37 42.53
N PHE A 134 -59.07 58.26 43.30
CA PHE A 134 -59.54 58.59 44.64
C PHE A 134 -59.23 60.04 45.04
N VAL A 135 -60.11 60.59 45.87
CA VAL A 135 -59.93 61.88 46.55
C VAL A 135 -60.04 61.62 48.06
N LYS A 136 -59.03 62.00 48.82
CA LYS A 136 -59.03 61.94 50.29
C LYS A 136 -58.73 63.32 50.86
N SER A 137 -59.15 63.57 52.09
CA SER A 137 -58.81 64.80 52.81
C SER A 137 -58.45 64.52 54.26
N LEU A 138 -57.44 65.23 54.76
CA LEU A 138 -57.02 65.22 56.16
C LEU A 138 -57.14 66.62 56.74
N ILE A 139 -57.44 66.74 58.04
CA ILE A 139 -57.43 68.02 58.75
C ILE A 139 -56.37 67.96 59.85
N LEU A 140 -55.46 68.93 59.87
CA LEU A 140 -54.37 69.06 60.84
C LEU A 140 -54.29 70.47 61.42
N SER A 141 -53.63 70.63 62.57
CA SER A 141 -53.40 71.95 63.19
C SER A 141 -52.03 72.54 62.86
N ASP A 142 -51.05 71.71 62.50
CA ASP A 142 -49.70 72.17 62.20
C ASP A 142 -49.58 72.59 60.71
N PRO A 143 -48.72 73.57 60.36
CA PRO A 143 -48.45 73.99 58.99
C PRO A 143 -47.50 73.02 58.24
N LYS A 144 -47.63 71.74 58.55
CA LYS A 144 -46.93 70.62 57.92
C LYS A 144 -47.80 69.37 58.00
N ALA A 145 -47.69 68.50 57.00
CA ALA A 145 -48.40 67.23 56.97
C ALA A 145 -47.48 66.11 56.52
N GLU A 146 -47.53 64.99 57.23
CA GLU A 146 -47.07 63.70 56.72
C GLU A 146 -48.30 62.95 56.21
N ILE A 147 -48.32 62.68 54.90
CA ILE A 147 -49.42 61.96 54.24
C ILE A 147 -48.90 60.57 53.94
N THR A 148 -49.54 59.55 54.51
CA THR A 148 -49.15 58.14 54.40
C THR A 148 -50.19 57.33 53.62
N GLU A 149 -49.91 56.04 53.40
CA GLU A 149 -50.78 55.11 52.63
C GLU A 149 -51.01 55.53 51.17
N LEU A 150 -50.05 56.25 50.59
CA LEU A 150 -50.05 56.59 49.17
C LEU A 150 -49.58 55.38 48.35
N ILE A 151 -50.09 55.27 47.12
CA ILE A 151 -49.66 54.25 46.15
C ILE A 151 -48.30 54.64 45.57
N PRO A 152 -47.31 53.73 45.48
CA PRO A 152 -46.01 54.00 44.87
C PRO A 152 -46.08 54.46 43.40
N GLY A 153 -45.13 55.31 43.00
CA GLY A 153 -44.97 55.86 41.63
C GLY A 153 -46.21 56.53 41.03
N THR A 154 -47.13 56.98 41.87
CA THR A 154 -48.41 57.55 41.43
C THR A 154 -48.38 59.07 41.60
N MET A 155 -48.89 59.81 40.61
CA MET A 155 -49.05 61.25 40.71
C MET A 155 -50.19 61.59 41.67
N TYR A 156 -49.91 62.50 42.60
CA TYR A 156 -50.90 63.08 43.49
C TYR A 156 -50.92 64.60 43.34
N SER A 157 -52.12 65.17 43.23
CA SER A 157 -52.32 66.61 43.40
C SER A 157 -52.70 66.89 44.85
N PHE A 158 -51.87 67.66 45.55
CA PHE A 158 -52.07 68.05 46.93
C PHE A 158 -52.54 69.49 47.00
N THR A 159 -53.77 69.71 47.45
CA THR A 159 -54.35 71.04 47.67
C THR A 159 -54.56 71.31 49.15
N VAL A 160 -53.94 72.36 49.66
CA VAL A 160 -54.03 72.74 51.08
C VAL A 160 -54.91 73.98 51.23
N PHE A 161 -55.94 73.86 52.06
CA PHE A 161 -56.86 74.94 52.43
C PHE A 161 -56.62 75.35 53.89
N ALA A 162 -56.42 76.65 54.15
CA ALA A 162 -56.48 77.18 55.50
C ALA A 162 -57.94 77.32 55.94
N VAL A 163 -58.28 76.82 57.12
CA VAL A 163 -59.62 76.80 57.68
C VAL A 163 -59.62 77.61 58.96
N ALA A 164 -60.57 78.54 59.09
CA ALA A 164 -60.71 79.36 60.29
C ALA A 164 -61.08 78.51 61.52
N ALA A 165 -60.99 79.08 62.72
CA ALA A 165 -61.19 78.38 63.99
C ALA A 165 -62.58 77.72 64.17
N ASP A 166 -63.55 78.03 63.32
CA ASP A 166 -64.85 77.36 63.27
C ASP A 166 -64.83 75.98 62.58
N ASN A 167 -63.69 75.57 62.01
CA ASN A 167 -63.51 74.38 61.18
C ASN A 167 -64.51 74.28 60.01
N LYS A 168 -65.01 75.42 59.52
CA LYS A 168 -66.01 75.47 58.44
C LYS A 168 -65.66 76.50 57.37
N THR A 169 -65.10 77.65 57.76
CA THR A 169 -64.82 78.73 56.81
C THR A 169 -63.45 78.50 56.16
N GLU A 170 -63.46 78.05 54.91
CA GLU A 170 -62.25 77.69 54.14
C GLU A 170 -61.76 78.85 53.26
N GLY A 171 -60.44 79.06 53.25
CA GLY A 171 -59.74 79.93 52.33
C GLY A 171 -59.62 79.35 50.92
N GLU A 172 -58.94 80.07 50.03
CA GLU A 172 -58.59 79.54 48.70
C GLU A 172 -57.46 78.49 48.84
N GLY A 173 -57.58 77.38 48.12
CA GLY A 173 -56.60 76.29 48.17
C GLY A 173 -55.39 76.57 47.29
N ASN A 174 -54.20 76.16 47.74
CA ASN A 174 -52.99 76.16 46.92
C ASN A 174 -52.59 74.71 46.63
N SER A 175 -52.17 74.41 45.39
CA SER A 175 -51.94 73.04 44.91
C SER A 175 -50.52 72.79 44.43
N THR A 176 -49.97 71.61 44.70
CA THR A 176 -48.73 71.09 44.10
C THR A 176 -48.91 69.65 43.63
N ASN A 177 -48.23 69.26 42.56
CA ASN A 177 -48.30 67.92 41.98
C ASN A 177 -46.97 67.20 42.19
N LEU A 178 -47.02 65.98 42.74
CA LEU A 178 -45.84 65.20 43.06
C LEU A 178 -46.09 63.72 42.75
N TYR A 179 -45.08 63.03 42.26
CA TYR A 179 -45.08 61.57 42.18
C TYR A 179 -44.49 60.99 43.46
N THR A 180 -45.12 59.97 44.04
CA THR A 180 -44.46 59.14 45.06
C THR A 180 -43.31 58.36 44.42
N ARG A 181 -42.30 57.98 45.21
CA ARG A 181 -41.21 57.15 44.67
C ARG A 181 -41.71 55.74 44.32
N PRO A 182 -41.28 55.16 43.19
CA PRO A 182 -41.49 53.74 42.93
C PRO A 182 -40.87 52.84 44.01
N SER A 183 -41.43 51.63 44.20
CA SER A 183 -40.80 50.60 45.03
C SER A 183 -39.50 50.07 44.39
N PRO A 184 -38.57 49.49 45.17
CA PRO A 184 -37.43 48.78 44.60
C PRO A 184 -37.87 47.59 43.74
N VAL A 185 -37.12 47.31 42.66
CA VAL A 185 -37.37 46.13 41.81
C VAL A 185 -37.16 44.82 42.59
N LEU A 186 -37.85 43.74 42.20
CA LEU A 186 -37.75 42.42 42.83
C LEU A 186 -37.18 41.37 41.87
N ASP A 187 -36.61 40.29 42.41
CA ASP A 187 -36.06 39.15 41.65
C ASP A 187 -35.10 39.57 40.52
N LEU A 188 -34.23 40.55 40.79
CA LEU A 188 -33.20 40.96 39.84
C LEU A 188 -32.23 39.81 39.60
N LYS A 189 -32.20 39.33 38.35
CA LYS A 189 -31.34 38.22 37.94
C LYS A 189 -30.86 38.39 36.51
N ALA A 190 -29.72 37.78 36.20
CA ALA A 190 -29.28 37.63 34.82
C ALA A 190 -29.93 36.41 34.17
N GLU A 191 -30.64 36.64 33.07
CA GLU A 191 -31.17 35.59 32.20
C GLU A 191 -30.09 35.05 31.26
N TYR A 192 -29.18 35.93 30.83
CA TYR A 192 -28.04 35.57 29.99
C TYR A 192 -26.82 36.40 30.37
N VAL A 193 -25.67 35.75 30.46
CA VAL A 193 -24.37 36.38 30.62
C VAL A 193 -23.56 36.00 29.40
N GLY A 194 -23.21 36.97 28.56
CA GLY A 194 -22.40 36.79 27.37
C GLY A 194 -20.98 37.34 27.53
N VAL A 195 -20.25 37.38 26.42
CA VAL A 195 -18.85 37.88 26.39
C VAL A 195 -18.81 39.41 26.48
N THR A 196 -19.69 40.10 25.76
CA THR A 196 -19.78 41.57 25.73
C THR A 196 -21.17 42.10 26.05
N SER A 197 -22.07 41.22 26.49
CA SER A 197 -23.45 41.59 26.84
C SER A 197 -23.99 40.80 28.03
N VAL A 198 -24.95 41.38 28.74
CA VAL A 198 -25.68 40.75 29.84
C VAL A 198 -27.16 41.11 29.70
N ASN A 199 -28.04 40.12 29.82
CA ASN A 199 -29.49 40.33 29.85
C ASN A 199 -29.98 40.20 31.28
N LEU A 200 -30.53 41.29 31.81
CA LEU A 200 -31.12 41.35 33.13
C LEU A 200 -32.64 41.32 33.04
N THR A 201 -33.26 40.65 33.99
CA THR A 201 -34.71 40.64 34.18
C THR A 201 -35.03 40.91 35.64
N TRP A 202 -36.15 41.57 35.88
CA TRP A 202 -36.66 41.86 37.22
C TRP A 202 -38.18 41.91 37.18
N VAL A 203 -38.79 42.05 38.35
CA VAL A 203 -40.24 42.10 38.51
C VAL A 203 -40.64 43.37 39.26
N MET A 204 -41.62 44.09 38.72
CA MET A 204 -42.31 45.17 39.42
C MET A 204 -43.73 44.75 39.80
N LYS A 205 -44.14 45.13 41.01
CA LYS A 205 -45.48 44.82 41.56
C LYS A 205 -46.26 46.06 41.97
N ASP A 206 -45.73 47.24 41.71
CA ASP A 206 -46.47 48.48 41.95
C ASP A 206 -47.66 48.56 41.00
N ASN A 207 -48.81 49.06 41.46
CA ASN A 207 -49.98 49.20 40.61
C ASN A 207 -49.77 50.18 39.45
N ALA A 208 -48.86 51.15 39.61
CA ALA A 208 -48.50 52.13 38.58
C ALA A 208 -47.34 51.66 37.67
N SER A 209 -46.91 50.39 37.76
CA SER A 209 -45.70 49.92 37.07
C SER A 209 -45.76 50.02 35.54
N ASP A 210 -46.96 50.06 34.95
CA ASP A 210 -47.14 50.13 33.49
C ASP A 210 -46.63 51.44 32.88
N SER A 211 -46.50 52.50 33.68
CA SER A 211 -45.97 53.80 33.23
C SER A 211 -44.51 54.04 33.65
N TYR A 212 -43.86 53.08 34.29
CA TYR A 212 -42.49 53.27 34.76
C TYR A 212 -41.48 53.11 33.63
N THR A 213 -40.37 53.84 33.76
CA THR A 213 -39.13 53.51 33.05
C THR A 213 -38.10 53.00 34.07
N TYR A 214 -37.09 52.29 33.59
CA TYR A 214 -36.05 51.71 34.43
C TYR A 214 -34.70 52.27 34.02
N ARG A 215 -33.98 52.87 34.97
CA ARG A 215 -32.58 53.26 34.77
C ARG A 215 -31.68 52.16 35.30
N ILE A 216 -30.88 51.57 34.41
CA ILE A 216 -29.89 50.55 34.73
C ILE A 216 -28.51 51.20 34.74
N GLN A 217 -27.94 51.37 35.92
CA GLN A 217 -26.55 51.77 36.09
C GLN A 217 -25.67 50.54 36.09
N PHE A 218 -24.60 50.52 35.31
CA PHE A 218 -23.62 49.45 35.33
C PHE A 218 -22.22 50.02 35.39
N GLU A 219 -21.44 49.53 36.35
CA GLU A 219 -20.11 50.04 36.63
C GLU A 219 -19.09 48.92 36.74
N ASN A 220 -17.89 49.21 36.24
CA ASN A 220 -16.66 48.48 36.54
C ASN A 220 -15.66 49.44 37.19
N ASP A 221 -14.46 48.96 37.53
CA ASP A 221 -13.42 49.75 38.21
C ASP A 221 -13.01 51.06 37.48
N SER A 222 -13.37 51.23 36.21
CA SER A 222 -12.93 52.33 35.34
C SER A 222 -14.04 53.18 34.73
N SER A 223 -15.28 52.72 34.74
CA SER A 223 -16.38 53.35 34.02
C SER A 223 -17.73 53.10 34.68
N VAL A 224 -18.56 54.14 34.72
CA VAL A 224 -19.97 54.08 35.12
C VAL A 224 -20.80 54.48 33.90
N LYS A 225 -21.74 53.64 33.50
CA LYS A 225 -22.66 53.90 32.38
C LYS A 225 -24.09 53.68 32.83
N ASN A 226 -25.03 54.33 32.14
CA ASN A 226 -26.46 54.19 32.38
C ASN A 226 -27.16 53.78 31.08
N LEU A 227 -28.17 52.92 31.20
CA LEU A 227 -29.10 52.53 30.14
C LEU A 227 -30.53 52.74 30.65
N ILE A 228 -31.46 53.17 29.79
CA ILE A 228 -32.87 53.30 30.13
C ILE A 228 -33.65 52.20 29.40
N SER A 229 -34.54 51.50 30.10
CA SER A 229 -35.46 50.51 29.54
C SER A 229 -36.90 50.87 29.89
N SER A 230 -37.84 50.60 28.98
CA SER A 230 -39.28 50.71 29.24
C SER A 230 -39.90 49.39 29.68
N ASP A 231 -39.20 48.28 29.48
CA ASP A 231 -39.64 46.95 29.91
C ASP A 231 -38.91 46.54 31.21
N PRO A 232 -39.46 45.61 32.02
CA PRO A 232 -38.78 45.04 33.19
C PRO A 232 -37.67 44.03 32.83
N LYS A 233 -36.94 44.34 31.76
CA LYS A 233 -35.79 43.62 31.22
C LYS A 233 -34.88 44.62 30.50
N ALA A 234 -33.59 44.32 30.46
CA ALA A 234 -32.64 45.09 29.66
C ALA A 234 -31.52 44.20 29.12
N GLU A 235 -31.17 44.42 27.86
CA GLU A 235 -29.95 43.90 27.23
C GLU A 235 -28.88 44.98 27.29
N ILE A 236 -27.84 44.76 28.10
CA ILE A 236 -26.68 45.64 28.20
C ILE A 236 -25.61 45.11 27.25
N THR A 237 -25.14 45.94 26.31
CA THR A 237 -24.12 45.57 25.32
C THR A 237 -22.87 46.45 25.43
N GLY A 238 -21.77 46.04 24.80
CA GLY A 238 -20.51 46.78 24.79
C GLY A 238 -19.73 46.70 26.11
N LEU A 239 -19.91 45.60 26.85
CA LEU A 239 -19.13 45.26 28.04
C LEU A 239 -17.78 44.65 27.65
N ILE A 240 -16.81 44.77 28.55
CA ILE A 240 -15.45 44.21 28.39
C ILE A 240 -15.46 42.75 28.87
N PRO A 241 -14.94 41.78 28.09
CA PRO A 241 -14.90 40.36 28.46
C PRO A 241 -14.19 40.06 29.78
N GLY A 242 -14.66 39.03 30.49
CA GLY A 242 -14.12 38.54 31.77
C GLY A 242 -13.96 39.60 32.86
N THR A 243 -14.70 40.70 32.76
CA THR A 243 -14.64 41.83 33.70
C THR A 243 -15.86 41.80 34.62
N MET A 244 -15.64 42.12 35.90
CA MET A 244 -16.70 42.26 36.90
C MET A 244 -17.47 43.57 36.66
N TYR A 245 -18.79 43.48 36.63
CA TYR A 245 -19.70 44.62 36.61
C TYR A 245 -20.69 44.53 37.77
N ASN A 246 -20.95 45.67 38.40
CA ASN A 246 -22.04 45.84 39.35
C ASN A 246 -23.21 46.54 38.64
N PHE A 247 -24.35 45.85 38.50
CA PHE A 247 -25.54 46.36 37.82
C PHE A 247 -26.58 46.78 38.84
N THR A 248 -26.98 48.05 38.86
CA THR A 248 -28.00 48.61 39.75
C THR A 248 -29.20 49.11 38.95
N VAL A 249 -30.39 48.57 39.23
CA VAL A 249 -31.64 48.95 38.55
C VAL A 249 -32.48 49.84 39.44
N PHE A 250 -32.86 51.01 38.94
CA PHE A 250 -33.75 51.98 39.56
C PHE A 250 -35.07 52.05 38.78
N ALA A 251 -36.20 51.95 39.47
CA ALA A 251 -37.51 52.25 38.88
C ALA A 251 -37.74 53.77 38.93
N VAL A 252 -38.17 54.35 37.81
CA VAL A 252 -38.40 55.78 37.63
C VAL A 252 -39.88 55.99 37.31
N ALA A 253 -40.51 56.92 38.00
CA ALA A 253 -41.91 57.26 37.75
C ALA A 253 -42.11 57.90 36.36
N ASP A 254 -43.36 58.08 35.95
CA ASP A 254 -43.75 58.58 34.62
C ASP A 254 -43.22 60.00 34.30
N ASP A 255 -42.85 60.77 35.33
CA ASP A 255 -42.17 62.06 35.19
C ASP A 255 -40.72 61.96 34.69
N ASN A 256 -40.15 60.75 34.61
CA ASN A 256 -38.75 60.47 34.29
C ASN A 256 -37.73 61.17 35.22
N GLU A 257 -38.16 61.62 36.40
CA GLU A 257 -37.31 62.32 37.37
C GLU A 257 -37.33 61.65 38.75
N THR A 258 -38.49 61.16 39.19
CA THR A 258 -38.64 60.58 40.53
C THR A 258 -38.17 59.12 40.55
N GLU A 259 -36.98 58.90 41.12
CA GLU A 259 -36.36 57.56 41.22
C GLU A 259 -36.61 56.86 42.58
N GLY A 260 -36.93 55.57 42.50
CA GLY A 260 -36.95 54.64 43.63
C GLY A 260 -35.56 54.23 44.10
N GLU A 261 -35.50 53.36 45.12
CA GLU A 261 -34.24 52.79 45.59
C GLU A 261 -33.72 51.73 44.61
N GLY A 262 -32.41 51.75 44.36
CA GLY A 262 -31.76 50.85 43.41
C GLY A 262 -31.45 49.48 44.00
N VAL A 263 -31.58 48.42 43.20
CA VAL A 263 -31.19 47.04 43.57
C VAL A 263 -30.03 46.59 42.71
N SER A 264 -28.99 46.02 43.34
CA SER A 264 -27.74 45.68 42.67
C SER A 264 -27.47 44.16 42.56
N ILE A 265 -26.82 43.75 41.47
CA ILE A 265 -26.26 42.41 41.27
C ILE A 265 -24.85 42.52 40.67
N GLY A 266 -23.87 41.80 41.24
CA GLY A 266 -22.50 41.73 40.74
C GLY A 266 -22.28 40.49 39.88
N LEU A 267 -21.78 40.65 38.66
CA LEU A 267 -21.57 39.56 37.70
C LEU A 267 -20.25 39.75 36.94
N TYR A 268 -19.56 38.65 36.65
CA TYR A 268 -18.51 38.64 35.64
C TYR A 268 -19.11 38.40 34.26
N THR A 269 -18.68 39.17 33.28
CA THR A 269 -18.92 38.82 31.86
C THR A 269 -18.10 37.57 31.51
N ARG A 270 -18.54 36.80 30.51
CA ARG A 270 -17.78 35.62 30.08
C ARG A 270 -16.46 36.05 29.43
N PRO A 271 -15.33 35.38 29.69
CA PRO A 271 -14.12 35.52 28.88
C PRO A 271 -14.40 35.21 27.40
N SER A 272 -13.64 35.83 26.49
CA SER A 272 -13.63 35.43 25.08
C SER A 272 -13.09 34.00 24.93
N PRO A 273 -13.49 33.26 23.87
CA PRO A 273 -12.91 31.96 23.58
C PRO A 273 -11.40 32.09 23.36
N VAL A 274 -10.65 31.05 23.76
CA VAL A 274 -9.22 30.98 23.48
C VAL A 274 -8.97 30.95 21.97
N LEU A 275 -7.88 31.56 21.52
CA LEU A 275 -7.47 31.61 20.12
C LEU A 275 -6.19 30.82 19.92
N ASP A 276 -5.94 30.41 18.67
CA ASP A 276 -4.71 29.72 18.26
C ASP A 276 -4.37 28.51 19.14
N LEU A 277 -5.40 27.74 19.52
CA LEU A 277 -5.21 26.50 20.28
C LEU A 277 -4.49 25.48 19.41
N GLU A 278 -3.23 25.21 19.74
CA GLU A 278 -2.37 24.29 19.02
C GLU A 278 -1.58 23.39 19.96
N ALA A 279 -1.11 22.27 19.41
CA ALA A 279 -0.19 21.37 20.12
C ALA A 279 1.24 21.65 19.71
N GLU A 280 2.01 22.26 20.61
CA GLU A 280 3.44 22.51 20.43
C GLU A 280 4.24 21.20 20.40
N TYR A 281 3.83 20.23 21.22
CA TYR A 281 4.46 18.92 21.30
C TYR A 281 3.41 17.83 21.52
N VAL A 282 3.53 16.75 20.74
CA VAL A 282 2.75 15.53 20.91
C VAL A 282 3.74 14.39 21.14
N GLY A 283 3.76 13.85 22.35
CA GLY A 283 4.60 12.73 22.76
C GLY A 283 3.82 11.42 22.87
N VAL A 284 4.46 10.40 23.44
CA VAL A 284 3.89 9.06 23.60
C VAL A 284 2.85 9.02 24.73
N THR A 285 3.15 9.68 25.85
CA THR A 285 2.25 9.73 27.04
C THR A 285 1.97 11.16 27.49
N SER A 286 2.36 12.16 26.70
CA SER A 286 2.15 13.57 27.02
C SER A 286 1.87 14.43 25.80
N VAL A 287 1.16 15.54 26.00
CA VAL A 287 0.87 16.57 24.99
C VAL A 287 1.06 17.94 25.63
N ASN A 288 1.76 18.83 24.93
CA ASN A 288 1.89 20.23 25.31
C ASN A 288 0.99 21.08 24.42
N LEU A 289 0.08 21.83 25.04
CA LEU A 289 -0.86 22.72 24.38
C LEU A 289 -0.51 24.17 24.69
N THR A 290 -0.70 25.04 23.71
CA THR A 290 -0.55 26.50 23.82
C THR A 290 -1.75 27.19 23.20
N TRP A 291 -2.14 28.32 23.74
CA TRP A 291 -3.23 29.15 23.24
C TRP A 291 -3.03 30.61 23.64
N VAL A 292 -3.85 31.51 23.09
CA VAL A 292 -3.78 32.95 23.39
C VAL A 292 -5.17 33.49 23.71
N VAL A 293 -5.27 34.41 24.67
CA VAL A 293 -6.47 35.22 24.92
C VAL A 293 -6.10 36.69 24.77
N LYS A 294 -6.91 37.44 24.02
CA LYS A 294 -6.66 38.86 23.69
C LYS A 294 -7.54 39.83 24.49
N ASP A 295 -8.17 39.34 25.55
CA ASP A 295 -8.99 40.15 26.43
C ASP A 295 -8.12 41.05 27.31
N ASN A 296 -8.60 42.25 27.63
CA ASN A 296 -7.87 43.16 28.50
C ASN A 296 -7.72 42.64 29.95
N ALA A 297 -8.58 41.71 30.36
CA ALA A 297 -8.55 41.08 31.68
C ALA A 297 -7.84 39.72 31.70
N SER A 298 -7.17 39.31 30.60
CA SER A 298 -6.59 37.97 30.44
C SER A 298 -5.59 37.58 31.52
N ASP A 299 -4.89 38.55 32.13
CA ASP A 299 -3.90 38.32 33.19
C ASP A 299 -4.50 37.74 34.48
N SER A 300 -5.83 37.88 34.65
CA SER A 300 -6.57 37.37 35.81
C SER A 300 -7.26 36.03 35.56
N TYR A 301 -7.18 35.51 34.33
CA TYR A 301 -7.90 34.29 33.96
C TYR A 301 -7.17 33.05 34.44
N THR A 302 -7.96 32.03 34.76
CA THR A 302 -7.48 30.66 34.83
C THR A 302 -8.02 29.88 33.64
N TYR A 303 -7.39 28.76 33.32
CA TYR A 303 -7.74 27.93 32.19
C TYR A 303 -8.09 26.54 32.68
N ARG A 304 -9.31 26.09 32.37
CA ARG A 304 -9.74 24.73 32.62
C ARG A 304 -9.59 23.93 31.34
N ILE A 305 -8.77 22.89 31.38
CA ILE A 305 -8.52 21.99 30.25
C ILE A 305 -9.16 20.66 30.57
N GLN A 306 -10.19 20.29 29.82
CA GLN A 306 -10.82 18.99 29.86
C GLN A 306 -10.27 18.13 28.73
N PHE A 307 -9.84 16.91 29.02
CA PHE A 307 -9.36 15.98 28.00
C PHE A 307 -10.05 14.64 28.13
N VAL A 308 -10.57 14.17 27.00
CA VAL A 308 -11.48 13.03 26.92
C VAL A 308 -10.94 12.03 25.92
N ASN A 309 -10.88 10.76 26.32
CA ASN A 309 -10.80 9.62 25.42
C ASN A 309 -12.07 8.76 25.58
N ASP A 310 -12.19 7.66 24.85
CA ASP A 310 -13.38 6.80 24.84
C ASP A 310 -13.79 6.24 26.21
N THR A 311 -12.89 6.22 27.20
CA THR A 311 -13.09 5.56 28.50
C THR A 311 -12.92 6.47 29.71
N SER A 312 -12.34 7.66 29.55
CA SER A 312 -11.96 8.53 30.66
C SER A 312 -12.13 10.01 30.30
N VAL A 313 -12.61 10.76 31.29
CA VAL A 313 -12.71 12.22 31.27
C VAL A 313 -11.87 12.73 32.42
N LYS A 314 -10.86 13.54 32.12
CA LYS A 314 -10.01 14.20 33.12
C LYS A 314 -10.04 15.71 32.88
N SER A 315 -9.74 16.49 33.91
CA SER A 315 -9.66 17.95 33.82
C SER A 315 -8.52 18.51 34.66
N LEU A 316 -7.90 19.58 34.18
CA LEU A 316 -6.82 20.31 34.83
C LEU A 316 -7.16 21.81 34.85
N ILE A 317 -6.76 22.53 35.89
CA ILE A 317 -6.89 24.00 35.98
C ILE A 317 -5.50 24.60 36.15
N LEU A 318 -5.16 25.60 35.32
CA LEU A 318 -3.86 26.28 35.29
C LEU A 318 -4.04 27.79 35.16
N SER A 319 -3.01 28.58 35.48
CA SER A 319 -3.01 30.04 35.28
C SER A 319 -2.28 30.47 34.01
N ASP A 320 -1.33 29.66 33.54
CA ASP A 320 -0.58 29.97 32.33
C ASP A 320 -1.38 29.57 31.07
N PRO A 321 -1.25 30.30 29.94
CA PRO A 321 -1.90 29.97 28.66
C PRO A 321 -1.17 28.83 27.91
N LYS A 322 -0.68 27.85 28.66
CA LYS A 322 -0.01 26.65 28.19
C LYS A 322 -0.22 25.52 29.19
N ALA A 323 -0.31 24.29 28.70
CA ALA A 323 -0.45 23.10 29.53
C ALA A 323 0.45 21.97 29.05
N GLU A 324 1.15 21.32 29.98
CA GLU A 324 1.75 20.00 29.78
C GLU A 324 0.83 18.96 30.42
N ILE A 325 0.25 18.10 29.59
CA ILE A 325 -0.68 17.05 30.00
C ILE A 325 0.05 15.72 29.92
N THR A 326 0.17 15.02 31.03
CA THR A 326 0.92 13.75 31.15
C THR A 326 0.00 12.57 31.47
N GLU A 327 0.56 11.36 31.56
CA GLU A 327 -0.18 10.12 31.86
C GLU A 327 -1.29 9.77 30.85
N LEU A 328 -1.06 10.14 29.58
CA LEU A 328 -1.90 9.75 28.46
C LEU A 328 -1.54 8.34 27.96
N ILE A 329 -2.50 7.67 27.35
CA ILE A 329 -2.30 6.33 26.77
C ILE A 329 -1.70 6.49 25.37
N PRO A 330 -0.65 5.74 25.00
CA PRO A 330 -0.06 5.79 23.66
C PRO A 330 -1.04 5.47 22.52
N GLY A 331 -0.83 6.13 21.36
CA GLY A 331 -1.64 5.99 20.14
C GLY A 331 -3.15 6.12 20.28
N THR A 332 -3.60 6.84 21.32
CA THR A 332 -5.02 7.00 21.65
C THR A 332 -5.49 8.40 21.28
N MET A 333 -6.71 8.50 20.76
CA MET A 333 -7.33 9.79 20.43
C MET A 333 -7.82 10.49 21.70
N TYR A 334 -7.45 11.75 21.84
CA TYR A 334 -7.92 12.64 22.91
C TYR A 334 -8.50 13.91 22.31
N ASN A 335 -9.68 14.30 22.79
CA ASN A 335 -10.26 15.61 22.55
C ASN A 335 -9.93 16.52 23.74
N PHE A 336 -9.12 17.54 23.49
CA PHE A 336 -8.71 18.55 24.47
C PHE A 336 -9.58 19.79 24.30
N THR A 337 -10.37 20.11 25.31
CA THR A 337 -11.27 21.26 25.36
C THR A 337 -10.76 22.26 26.39
N VAL A 338 -10.45 23.48 25.96
CA VAL A 338 -9.93 24.56 26.81
C VAL A 338 -11.00 25.61 27.03
N PHE A 339 -11.24 25.96 28.29
CA PHE A 339 -12.13 27.01 28.74
C PHE A 339 -11.28 28.11 29.39
N ALA A 340 -11.45 29.37 28.95
CA ALA A 340 -10.98 30.52 29.73
C ALA A 340 -11.99 30.78 30.86
N VAL A 341 -11.51 30.95 32.08
CA VAL A 341 -12.33 31.13 33.28
C VAL A 341 -12.01 32.48 33.89
N ALA A 342 -13.03 33.27 34.21
CA ALA A 342 -12.86 34.57 34.83
C ALA A 342 -12.24 34.44 36.24
N ALA A 343 -11.88 35.58 36.85
CA ALA A 343 -11.20 35.62 38.14
C ALA A 343 -11.99 35.02 39.32
N ASP A 344 -13.30 34.79 39.14
CA ASP A 344 -14.16 34.09 40.10
C ASP A 344 -13.97 32.55 40.10
N ASN A 345 -13.20 32.01 39.14
CA ASN A 345 -13.03 30.57 38.88
C ASN A 345 -14.34 29.80 38.62
N GLU A 346 -15.42 30.51 38.26
CA GLU A 346 -16.74 29.92 38.02
C GLU A 346 -17.27 30.30 36.63
N THR A 347 -17.08 31.55 36.20
CA THR A 347 -17.61 32.03 34.93
C THR A 347 -16.72 31.59 33.76
N GLU A 348 -17.08 30.48 33.13
CA GLU A 348 -16.39 29.93 31.96
C GLU A 348 -16.82 30.62 30.66
N GLY A 349 -15.86 30.92 29.78
CA GLY A 349 -16.07 31.35 28.40
C GLY A 349 -16.56 30.24 27.48
N GLU A 350 -16.61 30.52 26.18
CA GLU A 350 -16.88 29.49 25.18
C GLU A 350 -15.69 28.53 25.03
N ALA A 351 -16.00 27.25 24.90
CA ALA A 351 -15.01 26.18 24.87
C ALA A 351 -14.41 26.01 23.47
N VAL A 352 -13.10 25.81 23.37
CA VAL A 352 -12.42 25.49 22.11
C VAL A 352 -11.79 24.11 22.21
N CYS A 353 -12.01 23.27 21.20
CA CYS A 353 -11.60 21.87 21.19
C CYS A 353 -10.62 21.55 20.06
N ILE A 354 -9.58 20.77 20.37
CA ILE A 354 -8.66 20.16 19.41
C ILE A 354 -8.59 18.64 19.65
N GLY A 355 -8.72 17.86 18.58
CA GLY A 355 -8.62 16.39 18.63
C GLY A 355 -7.25 15.93 18.14
N LEU A 356 -6.53 15.16 18.95
CA LEU A 356 -5.16 14.71 18.66
C LEU A 356 -4.98 13.24 19.06
N TYR A 357 -4.17 12.51 18.30
CA TYR A 357 -3.66 11.21 18.74
C TYR A 357 -2.34 11.42 19.48
N THR A 358 -2.14 10.73 20.60
CA THR A 358 -0.79 10.58 21.17
C THR A 358 0.08 9.73 20.25
N ARG A 359 1.39 9.88 20.32
CA ARG A 359 2.29 9.04 19.52
C ARG A 359 2.22 7.58 19.99
N PRO A 360 2.22 6.61 19.07
CA PRO A 360 2.47 5.21 19.42
C PRO A 360 3.82 5.03 20.12
N SER A 361 3.92 4.01 20.99
CA SER A 361 5.22 3.57 21.51
C SER A 361 6.09 3.01 20.37
N PRO A 362 7.43 3.09 20.48
CA PRO A 362 8.32 2.49 19.49
C PRO A 362 8.11 0.98 19.40
N VAL A 363 8.30 0.43 18.21
CA VAL A 363 8.21 -1.02 18.00
C VAL A 363 9.34 -1.75 18.74
N LEU A 364 9.04 -2.91 19.31
CA LEU A 364 9.96 -3.76 20.04
C LEU A 364 10.24 -5.05 19.27
N ASP A 365 11.31 -5.74 19.64
CA ASP A 365 11.70 -7.05 19.09
C ASP A 365 11.71 -7.08 17.55
N LEU A 366 12.24 -6.00 16.94
CA LEU A 366 12.39 -5.87 15.49
C LEU A 366 13.50 -6.80 15.01
N GLU A 367 13.10 -7.92 14.41
CA GLU A 367 14.01 -8.96 13.94
C GLU A 367 13.64 -9.44 12.54
N ALA A 368 14.61 -10.02 11.82
CA ALA A 368 14.36 -10.67 10.54
C ALA A 368 14.13 -12.17 10.73
N GLU A 369 12.91 -12.60 10.46
CA GLU A 369 12.53 -14.01 10.45
C GLU A 369 13.17 -14.76 9.27
N TYR A 370 13.28 -14.08 8.13
CA TYR A 370 13.88 -14.64 6.93
C TYR A 370 14.71 -13.59 6.19
N VAL A 371 15.91 -14.00 5.75
CA VAL A 371 16.78 -13.19 4.90
C VAL A 371 17.04 -13.99 3.63
N GLY A 372 16.47 -13.53 2.53
CA GLY A 372 16.60 -14.13 1.21
C GLY A 372 17.58 -13.39 0.31
N VAL A 373 17.54 -13.74 -0.97
CA VAL A 373 18.40 -13.16 -2.00
C VAL A 373 17.91 -11.77 -2.43
N THR A 374 16.61 -11.63 -2.66
CA THR A 374 15.96 -10.38 -3.06
C THR A 374 14.83 -9.97 -2.12
N SER A 375 14.66 -10.67 -1.00
CA SER A 375 13.61 -10.39 -0.02
C SER A 375 14.08 -10.56 1.43
N VAL A 376 13.44 -9.84 2.34
CA VAL A 376 13.62 -9.96 3.80
C VAL A 376 12.25 -9.92 4.46
N ASN A 377 11.99 -10.85 5.38
CA ASN A 377 10.79 -10.85 6.21
C ASN A 377 11.14 -10.31 7.59
N LEU A 378 10.48 -9.22 7.98
CA LEU A 378 10.63 -8.58 9.28
C LEU A 378 9.41 -8.83 10.13
N THR A 379 9.63 -9.00 11.43
CA THR A 379 8.59 -9.10 12.46
C THR A 379 8.91 -8.18 13.61
N TRP A 380 7.90 -7.61 14.24
CA TRP A 380 8.04 -6.74 15.41
C TRP A 380 6.78 -6.81 16.27
N VAL A 381 6.83 -6.23 17.47
CA VAL A 381 5.66 -6.16 18.37
C VAL A 381 5.47 -4.76 18.94
N VAL A 382 4.22 -4.39 19.19
CA VAL A 382 3.87 -3.16 19.92
C VAL A 382 2.98 -3.54 21.09
N LYS A 383 3.32 -3.06 22.29
CA LYS A 383 2.64 -3.41 23.56
C LYS A 383 1.59 -2.39 23.98
N ASP A 384 1.21 -1.49 23.09
CA ASP A 384 0.19 -0.49 23.35
C ASP A 384 -1.20 -1.11 23.35
N ASN A 385 -2.09 -0.57 24.19
CA ASN A 385 -3.49 -1.02 24.22
C ASN A 385 -4.25 -0.70 22.92
N ALA A 386 -3.81 0.32 22.17
CA ALA A 386 -4.40 0.71 20.89
C ALA A 386 -3.72 0.06 19.66
N SER A 387 -2.78 -0.88 19.88
CA SER A 387 -1.94 -1.45 18.81
C SER A 387 -2.72 -2.11 17.67
N ASP A 388 -3.90 -2.67 17.94
CA ASP A 388 -4.78 -3.26 16.91
C ASP A 388 -5.26 -2.25 15.84
N SER A 389 -5.20 -0.96 16.14
CA SER A 389 -5.60 0.12 15.22
C SER A 389 -4.44 0.74 14.46
N TYR A 390 -3.20 0.32 14.74
CA TYR A 390 -2.02 0.94 14.17
C TYR A 390 -1.78 0.47 12.74
N THR A 391 -1.12 1.33 11.97
CA THR A 391 -0.41 0.95 10.76
C THR A 391 1.09 1.11 10.98
N TYR A 392 1.89 0.47 10.15
CA TYR A 392 3.34 0.45 10.27
C TYR A 392 3.95 1.00 8.99
N ARG A 393 4.75 2.06 9.11
CA ARG A 393 5.58 2.55 8.02
C ARG A 393 6.97 1.93 8.15
N ILE A 394 7.39 1.16 7.16
CA ILE A 394 8.70 0.55 7.09
C ILE A 394 9.52 1.32 6.07
N GLN A 395 10.59 1.96 6.53
CA GLN A 395 11.59 2.59 5.69
C GLN A 395 12.79 1.66 5.54
N PHE A 396 13.30 1.50 4.32
CA PHE A 396 14.51 0.72 4.11
C PHE A 396 15.46 1.43 3.16
N VAL A 397 16.70 1.54 3.62
CA VAL A 397 17.73 2.38 3.02
C VAL A 397 18.94 1.53 2.68
N ASN A 398 19.41 1.65 1.45
CA ASN A 398 20.76 1.23 1.06
C ASN A 398 21.57 2.47 0.65
N ASP A 399 22.85 2.30 0.30
CA ASP A 399 23.75 3.41 -0.05
C ASP A 399 23.26 4.33 -1.20
N THR A 400 22.28 3.88 -2.01
CA THR A 400 21.84 4.57 -3.23
C THR A 400 20.35 4.88 -3.29
N SER A 401 19.53 4.31 -2.41
CA SER A 401 18.07 4.38 -2.48
C SER A 401 17.42 4.32 -1.11
N VAL A 402 16.35 5.11 -0.97
CA VAL A 402 15.45 5.12 0.18
C VAL A 402 14.07 4.73 -0.35
N LYS A 403 13.50 3.67 0.20
CA LYS A 403 12.14 3.22 -0.10
C LYS A 403 11.33 3.13 1.19
N SER A 404 10.01 3.20 1.09
CA SER A 404 9.10 3.03 2.23
C SER A 404 7.84 2.26 1.84
N LEU A 405 7.33 1.46 2.77
CA LEU A 405 6.11 0.67 2.66
C LEU A 405 5.20 0.97 3.86
N ILE A 406 3.88 0.90 3.69
CA ILE A 406 2.90 1.03 4.78
C ILE A 406 2.04 -0.24 4.81
N LEU A 407 1.89 -0.85 5.99
CA LEU A 407 1.15 -2.09 6.21
C LEU A 407 0.34 -2.01 7.50
N SER A 408 -0.66 -2.87 7.69
CA SER A 408 -1.42 -2.98 8.94
C SER A 408 -0.93 -4.10 9.85
N ASP A 409 -0.30 -5.13 9.28
CA ASP A 409 0.18 -6.27 10.06
C ASP A 409 1.54 -5.96 10.71
N PRO A 410 1.84 -6.51 11.92
CA PRO A 410 3.12 -6.36 12.62
C PRO A 410 4.23 -7.26 12.02
N LYS A 411 4.15 -7.51 10.71
CA LYS A 411 5.10 -8.27 9.91
C LYS A 411 5.13 -7.73 8.49
N ALA A 412 6.28 -7.77 7.84
CA ALA A 412 6.44 -7.33 6.46
C ALA A 412 7.34 -8.27 5.68
N GLU A 413 6.91 -8.64 4.47
CA GLU A 413 7.77 -9.20 3.44
C GLU A 413 8.19 -8.05 2.51
N ILE A 414 9.49 -7.75 2.48
CA ILE A 414 10.08 -6.69 1.66
C ILE A 414 10.78 -7.36 0.49
N THR A 415 10.30 -7.15 -0.73
CA THR A 415 10.83 -7.74 -1.96
C THR A 415 11.63 -6.72 -2.79
N GLU A 416 12.16 -7.17 -3.94
CA GLU A 416 12.92 -6.34 -4.89
C GLU A 416 14.18 -5.69 -4.30
N LEU A 417 14.79 -6.34 -3.30
CA LEU A 417 16.06 -5.93 -2.73
C LEU A 417 17.21 -6.40 -3.62
N ILE A 418 18.25 -5.58 -3.71
CA ILE A 418 19.50 -5.93 -4.41
C ILE A 418 20.23 -7.02 -3.61
N PRO A 419 20.62 -8.15 -4.21
CA PRO A 419 21.36 -9.22 -3.53
C PRO A 419 22.73 -8.78 -2.99
N GLY A 420 23.18 -9.39 -1.89
CA GLY A 420 24.47 -9.13 -1.26
C GLY A 420 24.66 -7.70 -0.71
N THR A 421 23.57 -6.95 -0.54
CA THR A 421 23.60 -5.51 -0.21
C THR A 421 23.09 -5.26 1.21
N MET A 422 23.72 -4.31 1.93
CA MET A 422 23.26 -3.90 3.25
C MET A 422 22.02 -3.00 3.12
N TYR A 423 21.00 -3.29 3.92
CA TYR A 423 19.86 -2.42 4.12
C TYR A 423 19.71 -2.09 5.60
N ASN A 424 19.46 -0.81 5.90
CA ASN A 424 18.97 -0.36 7.19
C ASN A 424 17.45 -0.26 7.13
N PHE A 425 16.76 -1.09 7.90
CA PHE A 425 15.30 -1.13 7.99
C PHE A 425 14.84 -0.41 9.26
N THR A 426 14.07 0.66 9.12
CA THR A 426 13.45 1.39 10.23
C THR A 426 11.94 1.22 10.18
N VAL A 427 11.35 0.70 11.25
CA VAL A 427 9.90 0.51 11.38
C VAL A 427 9.33 1.53 12.35
N PHE A 428 8.30 2.24 11.90
CA PHE A 428 7.57 3.25 12.65
C PHE A 428 6.13 2.79 12.87
N ALA A 429 5.65 2.81 14.11
CA ALA A 429 4.24 2.63 14.41
C ALA A 429 3.50 3.96 14.16
N VAL A 430 2.37 3.90 13.47
CA VAL A 430 1.55 5.03 13.08
C VAL A 430 0.16 4.85 13.67
N ALA A 431 -0.37 5.88 14.34
CA ALA A 431 -1.70 5.83 14.92
C ALA A 431 -2.80 5.71 13.84
N ALA A 432 -4.04 5.47 14.28
CA ALA A 432 -5.19 5.25 13.39
C ALA A 432 -5.52 6.41 12.43
N ASP A 433 -4.97 7.61 12.68
CA ASP A 433 -5.07 8.76 11.78
C ASP A 433 -4.15 8.69 10.55
N ASN A 434 -3.30 7.65 10.46
CA ASN A 434 -2.27 7.46 9.45
C ASN A 434 -1.30 8.65 9.30
N LYS A 435 -1.13 9.44 10.35
CA LYS A 435 -0.29 10.65 10.36
C LYS A 435 0.61 10.72 11.58
N THR A 436 0.09 10.39 12.76
CA THR A 436 0.83 10.53 14.01
C THR A 436 1.79 9.35 14.17
N GLU A 437 3.06 9.61 13.94
CA GLU A 437 4.13 8.60 13.92
C GLU A 437 4.91 8.56 15.26
N GLY A 438 5.10 7.34 15.76
CA GLY A 438 5.96 7.03 16.90
C GLY A 438 7.45 7.08 16.54
N GLU A 439 8.30 6.80 17.53
CA GLU A 439 9.74 6.69 17.30
C GLU A 439 10.06 5.40 16.52
N GLY A 440 10.90 5.51 15.49
CA GLY A 440 11.27 4.38 14.64
C GLY A 440 12.36 3.51 15.27
N ASN A 441 12.19 2.19 15.22
CA ASN A 441 13.23 1.24 15.62
C ASN A 441 13.94 0.69 14.36
N SER A 442 15.25 0.52 14.40
CA SER A 442 16.06 0.19 13.22
C SER A 442 16.87 -1.11 13.38
N THR A 443 17.02 -1.86 12.30
CA THR A 443 17.91 -3.03 12.20
C THR A 443 18.65 -3.06 10.86
N ASN A 444 19.91 -3.49 10.87
CA ASN A 444 20.78 -3.53 9.68
C ASN A 444 21.05 -4.97 9.26
N LEU A 445 20.77 -5.31 8.00
CA LEU A 445 20.89 -6.67 7.49
C LEU A 445 21.47 -6.67 6.07
N TYR A 446 22.21 -7.72 5.73
CA TYR A 446 22.66 -7.98 4.37
C TYR A 446 21.75 -9.02 3.71
N THR A 447 21.30 -8.76 2.49
CA THR A 447 20.66 -9.80 1.66
C THR A 447 21.67 -10.85 1.23
N ILE A 448 21.20 -12.07 0.96
CA ILE A 448 22.07 -13.17 0.50
C ILE A 448 22.52 -12.87 -0.94
N PRO A 449 23.82 -13.01 -1.28
CA PRO A 449 24.29 -12.84 -2.65
C PRO A 449 23.80 -13.99 -3.54
N VAL A 450 23.59 -13.69 -4.83
CA VAL A 450 23.17 -14.70 -5.81
C VAL A 450 24.27 -15.74 -6.02
N ALA A 451 23.89 -17.03 -6.01
CA ALA A 451 24.79 -18.12 -6.38
C ALA A 451 25.15 -18.04 -7.87
N VAL A 452 26.32 -18.53 -8.26
CA VAL A 452 26.71 -18.49 -9.68
C VAL A 452 25.84 -19.42 -10.53
N ASN A 453 25.35 -18.96 -11.68
CA ASN A 453 24.34 -19.71 -12.43
C ASN A 453 24.92 -20.80 -13.36
N SER A 454 26.22 -20.74 -13.68
CA SER A 454 26.86 -21.68 -14.62
C SER A 454 28.37 -21.75 -14.35
N LEU A 455 28.78 -22.57 -13.39
CA LEU A 455 30.18 -22.91 -13.20
C LEU A 455 30.59 -23.89 -14.31
N GLN A 456 31.62 -23.53 -15.06
CA GLN A 456 32.24 -24.40 -16.06
C GLN A 456 33.69 -24.65 -15.66
N CYS A 457 34.18 -25.84 -15.95
CA CYS A 457 35.57 -26.18 -15.75
C CYS A 457 36.15 -26.82 -17.00
N GLU A 458 37.22 -26.20 -17.50
CA GLU A 458 37.92 -26.66 -18.69
C GLU A 458 39.31 -27.19 -18.29
N PRO A 459 39.65 -28.45 -18.64
CA PRO A 459 41.02 -28.93 -18.50
C PRO A 459 41.94 -28.15 -19.45
N VAL A 460 43.08 -27.70 -18.94
CA VAL A 460 44.09 -27.03 -19.76
C VAL A 460 45.10 -28.07 -20.28
N ALA A 461 45.22 -28.17 -21.60
CA ALA A 461 46.05 -29.18 -22.25
C ALA A 461 47.48 -29.19 -21.71
N LYS A 462 47.97 -30.38 -21.31
CA LYS A 462 49.31 -30.63 -20.76
C LYS A 462 49.65 -29.88 -19.45
N GLN A 463 48.68 -29.21 -18.83
CA GLN A 463 48.87 -28.46 -17.59
C GLN A 463 48.09 -29.08 -16.44
N ALA A 464 48.69 -29.01 -15.26
CA ALA A 464 48.20 -29.65 -14.05
C ALA A 464 47.09 -28.83 -13.37
N PHE A 465 46.36 -27.94 -14.03
CA PHE A 465 45.32 -27.14 -13.38
C PHE A 465 44.04 -27.07 -14.20
N LEU A 466 42.95 -26.73 -13.53
CA LEU A 466 41.64 -26.49 -14.14
C LEU A 466 41.47 -24.99 -14.37
N MET A 467 40.91 -24.62 -15.51
CA MET A 467 40.42 -23.26 -15.75
C MET A 467 38.93 -23.23 -15.44
N LEU A 468 38.57 -22.57 -14.36
CA LEU A 468 37.18 -22.38 -13.94
C LEU A 468 36.64 -21.11 -14.60
N LYS A 469 35.42 -21.17 -15.14
CA LYS A 469 34.72 -20.04 -15.75
C LYS A 469 33.32 -19.92 -15.15
N TRP A 470 32.93 -18.72 -14.75
CA TRP A 470 31.56 -18.43 -14.34
C TRP A 470 31.18 -17.01 -14.71
N LYS A 471 29.89 -16.76 -14.86
CA LYS A 471 29.37 -15.40 -15.03
C LYS A 471 29.18 -14.74 -13.68
N CYS A 472 29.56 -13.49 -13.60
CA CYS A 472 29.37 -12.67 -12.41
C CYS A 472 27.88 -12.58 -12.03
N PRO A 473 27.51 -13.03 -10.81
CA PRO A 473 26.14 -13.02 -10.37
C PRO A 473 25.63 -11.59 -10.17
N PHE A 474 24.31 -11.40 -10.32
CA PHE A 474 23.66 -10.12 -10.09
C PHE A 474 23.74 -9.71 -8.61
N GLY A 475 23.88 -8.40 -8.37
CA GLY A 475 24.01 -7.83 -7.04
C GLY A 475 25.46 -7.65 -6.59
N ASN A 476 25.65 -7.35 -5.31
CA ASN A 476 26.95 -7.06 -4.76
C ASN A 476 27.62 -8.35 -4.24
N ASN A 477 28.93 -8.49 -4.45
CA ASN A 477 29.71 -9.62 -3.95
C ASN A 477 31.08 -9.14 -3.47
N SER A 478 31.59 -9.75 -2.40
CA SER A 478 32.91 -9.46 -1.85
C SER A 478 34.00 -10.40 -2.38
N GLY A 479 33.61 -11.41 -3.17
CA GLY A 479 34.51 -12.42 -3.76
C GLY A 479 33.85 -13.79 -3.87
N PHE A 480 34.66 -14.80 -4.16
CA PHE A 480 34.21 -16.19 -4.25
C PHE A 480 35.10 -17.12 -3.44
N LYS A 481 34.48 -18.09 -2.77
CA LYS A 481 35.17 -19.20 -2.13
C LYS A 481 35.04 -20.44 -3.00
N ILE A 482 36.17 -21.03 -3.38
CA ILE A 482 36.24 -22.21 -4.25
C ILE A 482 36.79 -23.36 -3.42
N LYS A 483 36.05 -24.46 -3.30
CA LYS A 483 36.51 -25.71 -2.68
C LYS A 483 36.75 -26.74 -3.76
N ILE A 484 37.93 -27.35 -3.77
CA ILE A 484 38.30 -28.38 -4.74
C ILE A 484 38.59 -29.64 -3.94
N SER A 485 37.82 -30.69 -4.19
CA SER A 485 37.90 -31.93 -3.43
C SER A 485 37.93 -33.17 -4.32
N ASN A 486 38.68 -34.16 -3.89
CA ASN A 486 38.71 -35.53 -4.40
C ASN A 486 38.61 -36.46 -3.18
N ILE A 487 38.42 -37.76 -3.39
CA ILE A 487 38.27 -38.79 -2.36
C ILE A 487 39.37 -38.74 -1.28
N SER A 488 40.58 -38.29 -1.63
CA SER A 488 41.74 -38.24 -0.74
C SER A 488 42.23 -36.84 -0.35
N THR A 489 41.79 -35.77 -1.03
CA THR A 489 42.34 -34.42 -0.87
C THR A 489 41.24 -33.36 -0.96
N SER A 490 41.29 -32.34 -0.10
CA SER A 490 40.38 -31.20 -0.13
C SER A 490 41.17 -29.92 0.10
N ARG A 491 40.91 -28.89 -0.71
CA ARG A 491 41.56 -27.59 -0.61
C ARG A 491 40.56 -26.46 -0.86
N GLU A 492 40.87 -25.29 -0.32
CA GLU A 492 40.08 -24.07 -0.50
C GLU A 492 40.94 -22.98 -1.13
N GLU A 493 40.35 -22.25 -2.08
CA GLU A 493 40.96 -21.13 -2.81
C GLU A 493 39.97 -19.96 -2.84
N TRP A 494 40.46 -18.74 -3.07
CA TRP A 494 39.66 -17.52 -3.09
C TRP A 494 39.86 -16.76 -4.39
N ALA A 495 38.75 -16.32 -5.00
CA ALA A 495 38.78 -15.45 -6.16
C ALA A 495 38.32 -14.03 -5.78
N SER A 496 38.88 -13.04 -6.47
CA SER A 496 38.53 -11.63 -6.31
C SER A 496 37.06 -11.36 -6.68
N PRO A 497 36.45 -10.31 -6.11
CA PRO A 497 35.11 -9.88 -6.48
C PRO A 497 35.02 -9.52 -7.97
N CYS A 498 33.81 -9.66 -8.50
CA CYS A 498 33.49 -9.31 -9.87
C CYS A 498 33.55 -7.80 -10.11
N THR A 499 33.95 -7.41 -11.33
CA THR A 499 34.01 -6.01 -11.76
C THR A 499 32.73 -5.51 -12.44
N GLY A 500 31.80 -6.40 -12.81
CA GLY A 500 30.50 -6.04 -13.39
C GLY A 500 29.60 -7.26 -13.62
N GLU A 501 28.29 -7.05 -13.55
CA GLU A 501 27.27 -8.09 -13.75
C GLU A 501 27.42 -8.78 -15.12
N GLY A 502 27.28 -10.11 -15.15
CA GLY A 502 27.28 -10.90 -16.39
C GLY A 502 28.65 -11.03 -17.08
N PHE A 503 29.69 -10.34 -16.57
CA PHE A 503 31.06 -10.52 -17.03
C PHE A 503 31.53 -11.94 -16.73
N GLU A 504 32.23 -12.57 -17.68
CA GLU A 504 32.78 -13.90 -17.48
C GLU A 504 34.09 -13.80 -16.70
N GLN A 505 34.14 -14.41 -15.53
CA GLN A 505 35.33 -14.48 -14.70
C GLN A 505 36.01 -15.83 -14.87
N THR A 506 37.32 -15.79 -15.05
CA THR A 506 38.18 -16.96 -15.21
C THR A 506 39.11 -17.10 -14.02
N PHE A 507 39.27 -18.31 -13.50
CA PHE A 507 40.18 -18.61 -12.40
C PHE A 507 40.97 -19.88 -12.67
N ASN A 508 42.30 -19.79 -12.60
CA ASN A 508 43.18 -20.94 -12.73
C ASN A 508 43.46 -21.50 -11.34
N THR A 509 43.13 -22.77 -11.14
CA THR A 509 43.37 -23.43 -9.87
C THR A 509 44.86 -23.65 -9.61
N ALA A 510 45.27 -23.86 -8.36
CA ALA A 510 46.60 -24.40 -8.09
C ALA A 510 46.82 -25.78 -8.78
N PRO A 511 48.08 -26.24 -8.96
CA PRO A 511 48.35 -27.55 -9.56
C PRO A 511 47.63 -28.73 -8.86
N LEU A 512 47.13 -29.68 -9.64
CA LEU A 512 46.32 -30.85 -9.36
C LEU A 512 46.93 -32.06 -10.07
N ASP A 513 46.50 -33.27 -9.72
CA ASP A 513 46.98 -34.47 -10.38
C ASP A 513 46.33 -34.62 -11.78
N PHE A 514 47.11 -35.06 -12.77
CA PHE A 514 46.61 -35.35 -14.12
C PHE A 514 45.66 -36.55 -14.13
N PHE A 515 44.72 -36.58 -15.09
CA PHE A 515 43.73 -37.64 -15.27
C PHE A 515 42.96 -38.00 -13.98
N ARG A 516 42.55 -36.99 -13.21
CA ARG A 516 41.74 -37.13 -11.99
C ARG A 516 40.46 -36.31 -12.09
N THR A 517 39.44 -36.79 -11.39
CA THR A 517 38.16 -36.10 -11.21
C THR A 517 38.16 -35.37 -9.87
N TYR A 518 37.80 -34.09 -9.88
CA TYR A 518 37.61 -33.28 -8.68
C TYR A 518 36.19 -32.74 -8.64
N ASN A 519 35.58 -32.71 -7.46
CA ASN A 519 34.37 -31.96 -7.20
C ASN A 519 34.76 -30.52 -6.83
N VAL A 520 34.33 -29.56 -7.65
CA VAL A 520 34.61 -28.14 -7.48
C VAL A 520 33.34 -27.43 -7.02
N THR A 521 33.35 -26.96 -5.78
CA THR A 521 32.28 -26.16 -5.21
C THR A 521 32.65 -24.69 -5.24
N ILE A 522 31.77 -23.82 -5.73
CA ILE A 522 31.93 -22.37 -5.64
C ILE A 522 30.80 -21.75 -4.84
N ILE A 523 31.16 -20.79 -3.98
CA ILE A 523 30.24 -20.08 -3.09
C ILE A 523 30.49 -18.58 -3.28
N THR A 524 29.44 -17.83 -3.63
CA THR A 524 29.51 -16.36 -3.70
C THR A 524 29.54 -15.78 -2.30
N LEU A 525 30.50 -14.91 -2.01
CA LEU A 525 30.65 -14.25 -0.72
C LEU A 525 30.05 -12.84 -0.77
N SER A 526 29.51 -12.42 0.36
CA SER A 526 29.15 -11.03 0.65
C SER A 526 29.78 -10.62 2.00
N ASN A 527 29.50 -9.41 2.47
CA ASN A 527 29.85 -9.02 3.85
C ASN A 527 28.87 -9.60 4.89
N GLY A 528 27.82 -10.31 4.44
CA GLY A 528 26.85 -11.04 5.25
C GLY A 528 26.89 -12.55 4.98
N PRO A 529 25.74 -13.24 5.06
CA PRO A 529 25.66 -14.68 4.77
C PRO A 529 26.11 -15.00 3.32
N PRO A 530 26.78 -16.14 3.10
CA PRO A 530 27.18 -16.58 1.77
C PRO A 530 25.99 -17.14 0.97
N SER A 531 26.15 -17.25 -0.35
CA SER A 531 25.17 -17.92 -1.22
C SER A 531 25.10 -19.43 -0.92
N SER A 532 24.07 -20.10 -1.47
CA SER A 532 24.13 -21.56 -1.63
C SER A 532 25.35 -21.97 -2.47
N PRO A 533 25.95 -23.14 -2.18
CA PRO A 533 27.05 -23.68 -2.96
C PRO A 533 26.58 -24.18 -4.33
N VAL A 534 27.46 -24.08 -5.32
CA VAL A 534 27.27 -24.64 -6.66
C VAL A 534 28.42 -25.60 -6.92
N ASP A 535 28.09 -26.86 -7.20
CA ASP A 535 29.04 -27.95 -7.39
C ASP A 535 29.13 -28.34 -8.87
N GLU A 536 30.35 -28.60 -9.34
CA GLU A 536 30.60 -29.12 -10.70
C GLU A 536 31.70 -30.20 -10.65
N LEU A 537 31.50 -31.30 -11.39
CA LEU A 537 32.49 -32.37 -11.51
C LEU A 537 33.45 -32.08 -12.66
N CYS A 538 34.74 -31.95 -12.34
CA CYS A 538 35.75 -31.49 -13.26
C CYS A 538 36.86 -32.52 -13.45
N HIS A 539 37.21 -32.79 -14.70
CA HIS A 539 38.29 -33.69 -15.06
C HIS A 539 39.55 -32.91 -15.45
N THR A 540 40.70 -33.24 -14.87
CA THR A 540 41.99 -32.66 -15.27
C THR A 540 42.49 -33.23 -16.58
N SER A 541 43.35 -32.49 -17.28
CA SER A 541 43.97 -32.93 -18.53
C SER A 541 44.81 -34.20 -18.33
N ILE A 542 45.19 -34.83 -19.44
CA ILE A 542 46.26 -35.83 -19.51
C ILE A 542 47.60 -35.16 -19.86
N THR A 543 48.71 -35.86 -19.63
CA THR A 543 50.07 -35.46 -20.04
C THR A 543 50.94 -36.68 -20.38
N ASP A 544 52.21 -36.46 -20.69
CA ASP A 544 53.19 -37.50 -20.99
C ASP A 544 53.14 -38.61 -19.88
N PRO A 545 53.07 -39.90 -20.25
CA PRO A 545 53.02 -40.97 -19.24
C PRO A 545 54.31 -40.99 -18.41
N PRO A 546 54.29 -41.42 -17.14
CA PRO A 546 55.52 -41.61 -16.39
C PRO A 546 56.47 -42.60 -17.10
N SER A 547 57.73 -42.20 -17.28
CA SER A 547 58.74 -43.05 -17.90
C SER A 547 59.01 -44.30 -17.05
N PRO A 548 59.01 -45.51 -17.64
CA PRO A 548 59.34 -46.72 -16.91
C PRO A 548 60.82 -46.72 -16.52
N SER A 549 61.12 -47.14 -15.30
CA SER A 549 62.49 -47.26 -14.80
C SER A 549 63.21 -48.52 -15.30
N GLU A 550 62.46 -49.48 -15.85
CA GLU A 550 62.99 -50.76 -16.32
C GLU A 550 63.52 -50.67 -17.77
N ILE A 551 64.74 -51.17 -17.99
CA ILE A 551 65.40 -51.16 -19.30
C ILE A 551 64.83 -52.29 -20.19
N PRO A 552 64.48 -52.04 -21.47
CA PRO A 552 64.07 -53.08 -22.40
C PRO A 552 65.16 -54.15 -22.61
N SER A 553 64.78 -55.42 -22.63
CA SER A 553 65.66 -56.53 -22.93
C SER A 553 65.64 -56.82 -24.44
N VAL A 554 66.81 -56.83 -25.07
CA VAL A 554 66.95 -57.11 -26.50
C VAL A 554 67.72 -58.42 -26.71
N LYS A 555 67.22 -59.28 -27.59
CA LYS A 555 67.87 -60.54 -27.96
C LYS A 555 67.95 -60.67 -29.48
N ALA A 556 69.10 -61.06 -30.01
CA ALA A 556 69.25 -61.37 -31.44
C ALA A 556 68.47 -62.66 -31.76
N VAL A 557 67.59 -62.60 -32.77
CA VAL A 557 66.77 -63.76 -33.21
C VAL A 557 67.39 -64.38 -34.46
N SER A 558 67.94 -63.56 -35.36
CA SER A 558 68.68 -64.00 -36.55
C SER A 558 69.78 -63.00 -36.92
N HIS A 559 70.48 -63.24 -38.03
CA HIS A 559 71.44 -62.29 -38.60
C HIS A 559 70.83 -60.94 -39.04
N SER A 560 69.49 -60.86 -39.12
CA SER A 560 68.74 -59.70 -39.62
C SER A 560 67.52 -59.33 -38.77
N SER A 561 67.35 -59.92 -37.58
CA SER A 561 66.20 -59.66 -36.69
C SER A 561 66.56 -59.71 -35.21
N LEU A 562 65.81 -58.95 -34.41
CA LEU A 562 65.93 -58.90 -32.94
C LEU A 562 64.55 -58.99 -32.28
N SER A 563 64.52 -59.39 -31.02
CA SER A 563 63.32 -59.40 -30.18
C SER A 563 63.52 -58.38 -29.06
N VAL A 564 62.58 -57.45 -28.91
CA VAL A 564 62.54 -56.43 -27.85
C VAL A 564 61.45 -56.82 -26.85
N GLU A 565 61.85 -57.03 -25.60
CA GLU A 565 60.96 -57.31 -24.48
C GLU A 565 60.97 -56.12 -23.51
N PHE A 566 59.81 -55.57 -23.16
CA PHE A 566 59.69 -54.38 -22.32
C PHE A 566 58.47 -54.40 -21.39
N SER A 567 58.56 -53.62 -20.33
CA SER A 567 57.50 -53.45 -19.32
C SER A 567 56.56 -52.31 -19.67
N ASP A 568 55.40 -52.28 -19.04
CA ASP A 568 54.40 -51.25 -19.33
C ASP A 568 54.80 -49.86 -18.82
N PHE A 569 54.17 -48.82 -19.39
CA PHE A 569 54.21 -47.47 -18.85
C PHE A 569 53.12 -47.32 -17.79
N ASP A 570 53.31 -46.43 -16.82
CA ASP A 570 52.26 -46.13 -15.85
C ASP A 570 51.15 -45.30 -16.52
N SER A 571 49.89 -45.57 -16.16
CA SER A 571 48.72 -44.84 -16.66
C SER A 571 48.28 -43.69 -15.73
N LEU A 572 49.10 -43.35 -14.74
CA LEU A 572 48.85 -42.28 -13.76
C LEU A 572 48.46 -40.94 -14.39
N ASN A 573 49.06 -40.59 -15.54
CA ASN A 573 48.84 -39.31 -16.24
C ASN A 573 47.82 -39.41 -17.39
N GLY A 574 47.17 -40.56 -17.56
CA GLY A 574 46.22 -40.85 -18.64
C GLY A 574 46.31 -42.29 -19.13
N PRO A 575 45.27 -42.81 -19.80
CA PRO A 575 45.31 -44.12 -20.44
C PRO A 575 46.35 -44.12 -21.56
N LEU A 576 47.04 -45.25 -21.76
CA LEU A 576 47.99 -45.40 -22.85
C LEU A 576 47.24 -45.68 -24.15
N GLU A 577 47.57 -44.97 -25.23
CA GLU A 577 46.97 -45.13 -26.55
C GLU A 577 47.86 -45.94 -27.52
N ALA A 578 49.18 -45.87 -27.35
CA ALA A 578 50.12 -46.55 -28.23
C ALA A 578 51.51 -46.75 -27.61
N TYR A 579 52.28 -47.65 -28.21
CA TYR A 579 53.71 -47.79 -28.01
C TYR A 579 54.43 -47.72 -29.35
N ALA A 580 55.59 -47.08 -29.41
CA ALA A 580 56.49 -47.11 -30.56
C ALA A 580 57.83 -47.72 -30.16
N VAL A 581 58.27 -48.76 -30.87
CA VAL A 581 59.59 -49.36 -30.71
C VAL A 581 60.57 -48.62 -31.62
N MET A 582 61.64 -48.11 -31.04
CA MET A 582 62.71 -47.38 -31.73
C MET A 582 63.99 -48.19 -31.70
N ILE A 583 64.70 -48.25 -32.83
CA ILE A 583 65.98 -48.93 -32.96
C ILE A 583 67.06 -47.89 -33.18
N THR A 584 68.14 -47.95 -32.39
CA THR A 584 69.30 -47.04 -32.51
C THR A 584 70.61 -47.80 -32.57
N THR A 585 71.62 -47.23 -33.23
CA THR A 585 73.00 -47.76 -33.25
C THR A 585 73.99 -46.93 -32.44
N GLU A 586 73.51 -45.91 -31.72
CA GLU A 586 74.30 -45.03 -30.85
C GLU A 586 73.72 -44.99 -29.44
N GLU A 587 74.56 -44.68 -28.45
CA GLU A 587 74.16 -44.42 -27.07
C GLU A 587 73.72 -42.95 -26.96
N GLN A 588 72.43 -42.70 -26.78
CA GLN A 588 71.90 -41.34 -26.72
C GLN A 588 70.92 -41.17 -25.56
N GLY A 589 70.92 -39.98 -24.96
CA GLY A 589 70.01 -39.57 -23.87
C GLY A 589 68.58 -39.31 -24.34
N SER A 590 67.62 -39.39 -23.42
CA SER A 590 66.17 -39.34 -23.68
C SER A 590 65.68 -38.10 -24.45
N GLU A 591 66.31 -36.93 -24.27
CA GLU A 591 65.95 -35.70 -25.00
C GLU A 591 66.21 -35.76 -26.51
N SER A 592 67.05 -36.69 -26.98
CA SER A 592 67.35 -36.87 -28.41
C SER A 592 66.35 -37.75 -29.17
N LEU A 593 65.48 -38.49 -28.46
CA LEU A 593 64.59 -39.48 -29.07
C LEU A 593 63.29 -38.87 -29.61
N ARG A 594 62.81 -37.78 -29.00
CA ARG A 594 61.54 -37.13 -29.37
C ARG A 594 61.56 -36.59 -30.80
N SER A 595 62.61 -35.85 -31.15
CA SER A 595 62.85 -35.32 -32.51
C SER A 595 63.12 -36.37 -33.58
N LYS A 596 63.21 -37.65 -33.17
CA LYS A 596 63.47 -38.78 -34.06
C LYS A 596 62.26 -39.68 -34.27
N LEU A 597 61.09 -39.33 -33.72
CA LEU A 597 59.85 -40.08 -33.92
C LEU A 597 59.41 -40.12 -35.40
N ASN A 598 59.74 -39.10 -36.20
CA ASN A 598 59.45 -39.05 -37.63
C ASN A 598 60.43 -39.87 -38.50
N ASN A 599 61.53 -40.38 -37.93
CA ASN A 599 62.54 -41.09 -38.68
C ASN A 599 62.10 -42.51 -39.06
N THR A 600 62.24 -42.87 -40.34
CA THR A 600 61.81 -44.17 -40.85
C THR A 600 62.99 -45.12 -41.12
N TYR A 601 62.68 -46.41 -41.27
CA TYR A 601 63.67 -47.41 -41.69
C TYR A 601 64.37 -47.06 -43.02
N LYS A 602 63.67 -46.40 -43.95
CA LYS A 602 64.26 -45.94 -45.22
C LYS A 602 65.32 -44.86 -45.01
N ASP A 603 65.12 -43.98 -44.04
CA ASP A 603 66.09 -42.94 -43.68
C ASP A 603 67.32 -43.55 -43.02
N PHE A 604 67.12 -44.55 -42.15
CA PHE A 604 68.20 -45.35 -41.57
C PHE A 604 69.03 -46.08 -42.64
N LYS A 605 68.39 -46.75 -43.61
CA LYS A 605 69.08 -47.45 -44.72
C LYS A 605 69.89 -46.49 -45.60
N LYS A 606 69.40 -45.27 -45.80
CA LYS A 606 70.11 -44.18 -46.50
C LYS A 606 71.19 -43.50 -45.64
N LYS A 607 71.44 -43.98 -44.41
CA LYS A 607 72.37 -43.42 -43.44
C LYS A 607 72.08 -41.96 -43.07
N LYS A 608 70.82 -41.52 -43.18
CA LYS A 608 70.40 -40.15 -42.78
C LYS A 608 70.17 -40.01 -41.28
N THR A 609 69.90 -41.12 -40.60
CA THR A 609 69.68 -41.19 -39.16
C THR A 609 70.28 -42.48 -38.59
N THR A 610 70.66 -42.44 -37.32
CA THR A 610 71.12 -43.60 -36.55
C THR A 610 70.00 -44.23 -35.72
N THR A 611 68.83 -43.59 -35.64
CA THR A 611 67.66 -44.05 -34.89
C THR A 611 66.39 -43.90 -35.71
N TYR A 612 65.50 -44.89 -35.67
CA TYR A 612 64.23 -44.84 -36.38
C TYR A 612 63.14 -45.62 -35.62
N VAL A 613 61.89 -45.26 -35.86
CA VAL A 613 60.74 -46.03 -35.38
C VAL A 613 60.53 -47.23 -36.30
N THR A 614 60.50 -48.43 -35.74
CA THR A 614 60.39 -49.68 -36.49
C THR A 614 59.00 -50.31 -36.40
N TYR A 615 58.27 -50.01 -35.32
CA TYR A 615 56.95 -50.59 -35.06
C TYR A 615 56.15 -49.67 -34.15
N VAL A 616 54.90 -49.43 -34.47
CA VAL A 616 53.92 -48.74 -33.61
C VAL A 616 52.82 -49.73 -33.31
N MET A 617 52.34 -49.81 -32.07
CA MET A 617 51.31 -50.77 -31.69
C MET A 617 50.31 -50.15 -30.71
N LYS A 618 49.05 -50.53 -30.84
CA LYS A 618 48.01 -50.18 -29.87
C LYS A 618 48.08 -51.11 -28.64
N PRO A 619 47.68 -50.66 -27.44
CA PRO A 619 47.65 -51.49 -26.24
C PRO A 619 46.95 -52.83 -26.43
N GLU A 620 45.79 -52.85 -27.08
CA GLU A 620 45.02 -54.07 -27.40
C GLU A 620 45.83 -55.11 -28.17
N GLN A 621 46.69 -54.67 -29.11
CA GLN A 621 47.57 -55.55 -29.88
C GLN A 621 48.73 -56.09 -29.03
N ALA A 622 49.15 -55.32 -28.02
CA ALA A 622 50.18 -55.71 -27.06
C ALA A 622 49.70 -56.78 -26.08
N GLU A 623 48.39 -56.86 -25.84
CA GLU A 623 47.77 -57.83 -24.93
C GLU A 623 47.56 -59.22 -25.56
N SER A 624 47.85 -59.39 -26.85
CA SER A 624 47.71 -60.69 -27.52
C SER A 624 48.65 -61.76 -26.90
N PRO A 625 48.24 -63.04 -26.83
CA PRO A 625 49.09 -64.11 -26.27
C PRO A 625 50.43 -64.27 -26.99
N SER A 626 50.49 -63.91 -28.27
CA SER A 626 51.69 -63.94 -29.11
C SER A 626 52.68 -62.79 -28.86
N SER A 627 52.27 -61.75 -28.13
CA SER A 627 53.08 -60.57 -27.83
C SER A 627 53.40 -60.44 -26.34
N ARG A 628 53.14 -61.46 -25.52
CA ARG A 628 53.51 -61.51 -24.10
C ARG A 628 54.58 -62.57 -23.82
N SER A 629 55.53 -62.22 -22.96
CA SER A 629 56.50 -63.16 -22.40
C SER A 629 55.88 -63.97 -21.26
N GLN A 630 56.57 -65.04 -20.84
CA GLN A 630 56.14 -65.86 -19.70
C GLN A 630 56.03 -65.06 -18.39
N ASN A 631 56.67 -63.88 -18.30
CA ASN A 631 56.62 -62.97 -17.15
C ASN A 631 55.66 -61.78 -17.36
N GLY A 632 54.80 -61.81 -18.37
CA GLY A 632 53.81 -60.75 -18.64
C GLY A 632 54.33 -59.50 -19.34
N LYS A 633 55.61 -59.48 -19.74
CA LYS A 633 56.22 -58.36 -20.50
C LYS A 633 55.84 -58.41 -21.98
N LYS A 634 55.83 -57.24 -22.64
CA LYS A 634 55.47 -57.11 -24.06
C LYS A 634 56.67 -57.46 -24.94
N ILE A 635 56.49 -58.33 -25.93
CA ILE A 635 57.53 -58.77 -26.87
C ILE A 635 57.20 -58.32 -28.29
N ILE A 636 58.14 -57.64 -28.94
CA ILE A 636 58.09 -57.26 -30.35
C ILE A 636 59.31 -57.75 -31.11
N ASN A 637 59.07 -58.44 -32.23
CA ASN A 637 60.12 -58.89 -33.12
C ASN A 637 60.36 -57.87 -34.25
N VAL A 638 61.57 -57.35 -34.29
CA VAL A 638 62.05 -56.38 -35.27
C VAL A 638 62.76 -57.09 -36.41
N GLY A 639 62.54 -56.66 -37.65
CA GLY A 639 63.15 -57.23 -38.85
C GLY A 639 62.26 -58.19 -39.65
N LYS A 640 60.94 -58.19 -39.43
CA LYS A 640 59.98 -59.10 -40.07
C LYS A 640 59.35 -58.58 -41.38
N GLY A 641 59.59 -57.32 -41.75
CA GLY A 641 59.17 -56.73 -43.03
C GLY A 641 57.73 -56.22 -43.10
N ASN A 642 57.01 -56.14 -41.98
CA ASN A 642 55.68 -55.52 -41.94
C ASN A 642 55.74 -53.99 -41.87
N THR A 643 54.69 -53.30 -42.33
CA THR A 643 54.60 -51.82 -42.30
C THR A 643 53.34 -51.40 -41.56
N MET A 644 53.45 -50.45 -40.64
CA MET A 644 52.31 -49.89 -39.89
C MET A 644 52.47 -48.38 -39.72
N TYR A 645 51.41 -47.61 -39.99
CA TYR A 645 51.41 -46.13 -39.92
C TYR A 645 52.66 -45.51 -40.56
N GLY A 646 52.98 -45.90 -41.81
CA GLY A 646 54.16 -45.38 -42.53
C GLY A 646 55.52 -45.93 -42.11
N TYR A 647 55.65 -46.55 -40.93
CA TYR A 647 56.89 -47.15 -40.44
C TYR A 647 57.06 -48.59 -40.92
N GLU A 648 58.26 -48.92 -41.41
CA GLU A 648 58.61 -50.22 -41.97
C GLU A 648 59.53 -50.98 -41.00
N ASN A 649 59.11 -52.18 -40.58
CA ASN A 649 59.88 -53.08 -39.73
C ASN A 649 60.90 -53.90 -40.55
N GLY A 650 61.77 -53.22 -41.29
CA GLY A 650 62.66 -53.83 -42.27
C GLY A 650 63.84 -54.63 -41.67
N PRO A 651 64.49 -55.49 -42.45
CA PRO A 651 65.56 -56.37 -41.98
C PRO A 651 66.80 -55.61 -41.51
N LEU A 652 67.38 -56.01 -40.39
CA LEU A 652 68.57 -55.39 -39.81
C LEU A 652 69.85 -55.83 -40.55
N ILE A 653 70.89 -55.01 -40.44
CA ILE A 653 72.20 -55.26 -41.07
C ILE A 653 73.02 -56.20 -40.16
N PRO A 654 73.50 -57.36 -40.65
CA PRO A 654 74.36 -58.29 -39.90
C PRO A 654 75.66 -57.64 -39.41
N LEU A 655 76.28 -58.20 -38.36
CA LEU A 655 77.54 -57.72 -37.77
C LEU A 655 77.51 -56.26 -37.27
N ARG A 656 76.32 -55.71 -37.04
CA ARG A 656 76.12 -54.37 -36.48
C ARG A 656 75.46 -54.47 -35.10
N SER A 657 75.81 -53.53 -34.23
CA SER A 657 75.27 -53.44 -32.88
C SER A 657 74.02 -52.54 -32.85
N TYR A 658 72.96 -52.99 -32.19
CA TYR A 658 71.69 -52.28 -32.06
C TYR A 658 71.25 -52.19 -30.60
N ARG A 659 70.60 -51.08 -30.25
CA ARG A 659 69.85 -50.90 -29.01
C ARG A 659 68.39 -50.63 -29.36
N ALA A 660 67.48 -50.96 -28.45
CA ALA A 660 66.07 -50.63 -28.59
C ALA A 660 65.60 -49.74 -27.43
N CYS A 661 64.77 -48.76 -27.75
CA CYS A 661 64.08 -47.90 -26.78
C CYS A 661 62.59 -47.94 -27.13
N VAL A 662 61.72 -47.82 -26.12
CA VAL A 662 60.28 -47.83 -26.33
C VAL A 662 59.71 -46.48 -25.95
N ALA A 663 58.85 -45.93 -26.79
CA ALA A 663 58.08 -44.73 -26.51
C ALA A 663 56.65 -45.13 -26.14
N GLY A 664 56.13 -44.64 -25.02
CA GLY A 664 54.74 -44.84 -24.59
C GLY A 664 53.96 -43.54 -24.75
N PHE A 665 52.73 -43.63 -25.26
CA PHE A 665 51.90 -42.48 -25.58
C PHE A 665 50.59 -42.51 -24.80
N THR A 666 50.25 -41.41 -24.12
CA THR A 666 48.90 -41.17 -23.56
C THR A 666 47.97 -40.49 -24.55
N ASN A 667 48.55 -39.82 -25.57
CA ASN A 667 47.86 -39.31 -26.74
C ASN A 667 48.81 -39.39 -27.93
N ILE A 668 48.37 -39.94 -29.08
CA ILE A 668 49.20 -40.06 -30.27
C ILE A 668 48.53 -39.46 -31.51
N THR A 669 49.18 -38.47 -32.12
CA THR A 669 48.72 -37.81 -33.34
C THR A 669 49.62 -38.17 -34.52
N PHE A 670 49.01 -38.23 -35.71
CA PHE A 670 49.72 -38.56 -36.94
C PHE A 670 49.53 -37.49 -38.00
N MET A 671 50.62 -36.96 -38.55
CA MET A 671 50.63 -36.11 -39.73
C MET A 671 51.25 -36.85 -40.91
N ALA A 672 50.54 -36.95 -42.03
CA ALA A 672 50.99 -37.68 -43.24
C ALA A 672 51.46 -39.13 -42.99
N ASN A 673 50.79 -39.85 -42.08
CA ASN A 673 51.16 -41.20 -41.62
C ASN A 673 52.53 -41.27 -40.91
N MET A 674 52.96 -40.23 -40.21
CA MET A 674 54.09 -40.25 -39.28
C MET A 674 53.66 -39.63 -37.96
N ILE A 675 54.28 -40.05 -36.85
CA ILE A 675 53.99 -39.52 -35.52
C ILE A 675 54.38 -38.03 -35.49
N GLU A 676 53.43 -37.19 -35.10
CA GLU A 676 53.63 -35.75 -34.93
C GLU A 676 54.11 -35.45 -33.51
N GLU A 677 55.27 -34.79 -33.40
CA GLU A 677 55.97 -34.62 -32.13
C GLU A 677 55.28 -33.64 -31.17
N GLU A 678 54.74 -32.52 -31.68
CA GLU A 678 54.24 -31.42 -30.85
C GLU A 678 52.92 -31.77 -30.16
N ASP A 679 52.04 -32.49 -30.87
CA ASP A 679 50.70 -32.86 -30.40
C ASP A 679 50.64 -34.25 -29.73
N SER A 680 51.71 -35.05 -29.80
CA SER A 680 51.80 -36.35 -29.14
C SER A 680 52.39 -36.24 -27.73
N TYR A 681 51.73 -36.89 -26.77
CA TYR A 681 52.15 -36.94 -25.37
C TYR A 681 52.92 -38.23 -25.13
N VAL A 682 54.24 -38.11 -24.95
CA VAL A 682 55.17 -39.22 -25.07
C VAL A 682 56.29 -39.15 -24.05
N SER A 683 56.57 -40.32 -23.48
CA SER A 683 57.75 -40.60 -22.66
C SER A 683 58.49 -41.80 -23.22
N PHE A 684 59.77 -41.91 -22.89
CA PHE A 684 60.65 -42.96 -23.40
C PHE A 684 61.18 -43.83 -22.26
N SER A 685 61.24 -45.13 -22.50
CA SER A 685 62.04 -46.03 -21.68
C SER A 685 63.53 -45.70 -21.86
N PRO A 686 64.39 -46.07 -20.89
CA PRO A 686 65.81 -46.18 -21.15
C PRO A 686 66.07 -47.07 -22.38
N CYS A 687 67.15 -46.82 -23.12
CA CYS A 687 67.55 -47.67 -24.23
C CYS A 687 68.28 -48.92 -23.71
N SER A 688 68.07 -50.06 -24.38
CA SER A 688 68.70 -51.33 -24.02
C SER A 688 70.23 -51.29 -24.10
N GLU A 689 70.86 -52.29 -23.49
CA GLU A 689 72.24 -52.64 -23.80
C GLU A 689 72.42 -53.01 -25.28
N PRO A 690 73.62 -52.79 -25.85
CA PRO A 690 73.89 -53.03 -27.26
C PRO A 690 73.97 -54.53 -27.57
N VAL A 691 73.26 -54.96 -28.62
CA VAL A 691 73.22 -56.34 -29.08
C VAL A 691 73.82 -56.45 -30.48
N LEU A 692 74.86 -57.27 -30.63
CA LEU A 692 75.53 -57.55 -31.90
C LEU A 692 74.78 -58.67 -32.66
N LEU A 693 74.39 -58.40 -33.91
CA LEU A 693 73.75 -59.43 -34.74
C LEU A 693 74.78 -60.43 -35.31
N PRO A 694 74.45 -61.74 -35.34
CA PRO A 694 75.31 -62.77 -35.92
C PRO A 694 75.43 -62.63 -37.45
N GLN A 695 76.40 -63.33 -38.06
CA GLN A 695 76.66 -63.24 -39.50
C GLN A 695 75.59 -63.96 -40.34
N ASP A 696 75.35 -63.46 -41.56
CA ASP A 696 74.41 -64.06 -42.53
C ASP A 696 74.82 -65.49 -42.92
N PRO A 697 74.01 -66.53 -42.61
CA PRO A 697 74.29 -67.90 -42.99
C PRO A 697 74.30 -68.12 -44.52
N GLY A 698 73.71 -67.22 -45.31
CA GLY A 698 73.72 -67.26 -46.78
C GLY A 698 75.10 -67.01 -47.41
N VAL A 699 76.01 -66.34 -46.70
CA VAL A 699 77.39 -66.08 -47.17
C VAL A 699 78.30 -67.33 -47.03
N ILE A 700 77.90 -68.33 -46.23
CA ILE A 700 78.63 -69.58 -46.03
C ILE A 700 78.11 -70.71 -46.96
N ALA A 701 76.90 -70.58 -47.52
CA ALA A 701 76.28 -71.59 -48.39
C ALA A 701 76.38 -71.29 -49.91
N GLY A 702 76.94 -70.15 -50.30
CA GLY A 702 76.99 -69.65 -51.69
C GLY A 702 77.99 -70.33 -52.66
N VAL A 703 78.73 -71.35 -52.21
CA VAL A 703 79.65 -72.13 -53.09
C VAL A 703 79.02 -73.46 -53.55
N VAL A 704 77.90 -73.90 -52.96
CA VAL A 704 77.36 -75.26 -53.18
C VAL A 704 76.02 -75.31 -53.96
N ILE A 705 75.32 -74.18 -54.10
CA ILE A 705 73.95 -74.14 -54.67
C ILE A 705 73.90 -73.27 -55.94
N GLY A 706 74.96 -73.29 -56.75
CA GLY A 706 75.01 -72.69 -58.09
C GLY A 706 74.62 -73.64 -59.22
N CYS A 707 74.51 -74.95 -58.93
CA CYS A 707 74.37 -75.99 -59.96
C CYS A 707 72.94 -76.55 -60.14
N LEU A 708 71.92 -76.04 -59.44
CA LEU A 708 70.59 -76.71 -59.40
C LEU A 708 69.36 -75.85 -59.74
N LEU A 709 69.52 -74.59 -60.14
CA LEU A 709 68.38 -73.69 -60.43
C LEU A 709 68.27 -73.29 -61.92
N ALA A 710 68.56 -74.23 -62.82
CA ALA A 710 68.34 -74.08 -64.26
C ALA A 710 67.07 -74.81 -64.78
N ILE A 711 66.28 -75.47 -63.92
CA ILE A 711 65.23 -76.41 -64.38
C ILE A 711 63.78 -76.00 -64.02
N PHE A 712 63.53 -75.02 -63.14
CA PHE A 712 62.16 -74.74 -62.66
C PHE A 712 61.45 -73.50 -63.25
N ALA A 713 62.08 -72.76 -64.18
CA ALA A 713 61.54 -71.49 -64.68
C ALA A 713 60.48 -71.61 -65.81
N VAL A 714 60.13 -72.82 -66.27
CA VAL A 714 59.25 -73.00 -67.45
C VAL A 714 57.76 -73.23 -67.12
N VAL A 715 57.38 -73.46 -65.86
CA VAL A 715 55.99 -73.89 -65.54
C VAL A 715 55.10 -72.78 -64.94
N ALA A 716 55.66 -71.63 -64.55
CA ALA A 716 54.89 -70.61 -63.80
C ALA A 716 54.14 -69.56 -64.67
N ILE A 717 54.30 -69.58 -66.01
CA ILE A 717 53.77 -68.53 -66.90
C ILE A 717 52.33 -68.82 -67.38
N GLY A 718 51.79 -70.02 -67.17
CA GLY A 718 50.48 -70.43 -67.72
C GLY A 718 49.22 -70.05 -66.92
N GLY A 719 49.34 -69.66 -65.65
CA GLY A 719 48.18 -69.62 -64.73
C GLY A 719 47.55 -68.25 -64.45
N PHE A 720 48.21 -67.13 -64.78
CA PHE A 720 47.85 -65.84 -64.17
C PHE A 720 47.08 -64.87 -65.08
N ILE A 721 46.80 -65.23 -66.34
CA ILE A 721 46.20 -64.32 -67.33
C ILE A 721 44.66 -64.46 -67.46
N PHE A 722 44.03 -65.49 -66.87
CA PHE A 722 42.62 -65.82 -67.18
C PHE A 722 41.54 -65.23 -66.24
N TRP A 723 41.88 -64.51 -65.16
CA TRP A 723 40.83 -64.08 -64.20
C TRP A 723 40.75 -62.57 -63.94
N ARG A 724 41.02 -61.77 -64.99
CA ARG A 724 40.82 -60.32 -64.93
C ARG A 724 40.21 -59.75 -66.22
N ARG A 725 38.88 -59.90 -66.40
CA ARG A 725 37.92 -58.88 -66.91
C ARG A 725 36.63 -59.45 -67.50
N ARG A 726 35.50 -59.09 -66.88
CA ARG A 726 34.22 -58.59 -67.48
C ARG A 726 33.31 -58.20 -66.29
N ARG A 727 32.93 -56.93 -66.00
CA ARG A 727 32.18 -55.86 -66.73
C ARG A 727 30.85 -56.40 -67.30
N LYS A 728 29.68 -55.75 -67.23
CA LYS A 728 29.17 -54.44 -66.73
C LYS A 728 27.64 -54.40 -67.03
N ASP A 729 26.93 -53.42 -66.47
CA ASP A 729 25.69 -52.75 -66.94
C ASP A 729 24.29 -53.43 -66.83
N LYS A 730 23.35 -52.74 -66.15
CA LYS A 730 22.07 -52.32 -66.76
C LYS A 730 21.44 -51.12 -66.05
N ARG A 731 20.75 -50.30 -66.84
CA ARG A 731 20.24 -48.94 -66.60
C ARG A 731 18.70 -48.97 -66.65
N ASN A 732 18.09 -48.00 -65.96
CA ASN A 732 16.85 -47.24 -66.28
C ASN A 732 15.44 -47.69 -65.84
N ASN A 733 14.72 -46.65 -65.38
CA ASN A 733 13.27 -46.35 -65.34
C ASN A 733 12.45 -47.10 -64.27
N GLU A 734 11.46 -46.53 -63.58
CA GLU A 734 10.57 -45.40 -63.84
C GLU A 734 9.87 -44.97 -62.53
N VAL A 735 9.29 -43.77 -62.53
CA VAL A 735 8.60 -43.10 -61.41
C VAL A 735 7.31 -43.85 -61.00
N SER A 736 7.00 -43.86 -59.69
CA SER A 736 5.64 -44.06 -59.19
C SER A 736 5.30 -43.01 -58.13
N PHE A 737 4.53 -41.99 -58.52
CA PHE A 737 3.75 -41.18 -57.59
C PHE A 737 2.54 -42.01 -57.14
N SER A 738 2.33 -42.13 -55.83
CA SER A 738 1.15 -42.74 -55.23
C SER A 738 0.79 -41.98 -53.94
N PRO A 739 -0.50 -41.98 -53.54
CA PRO A 739 -1.15 -40.89 -52.83
C PRO A 739 -0.88 -40.89 -51.32
N ILE A 740 -1.23 -39.75 -50.69
CA ILE A 740 -1.20 -39.43 -49.25
C ILE A 740 -1.36 -40.70 -48.39
N LYS A 741 -0.29 -41.08 -47.67
CA LYS A 741 -0.25 -42.24 -46.79
C LYS A 741 -0.59 -41.82 -45.36
N SER A 742 -1.77 -42.22 -44.86
CA SER A 742 -1.97 -42.40 -43.42
C SER A 742 -1.16 -43.62 -42.98
N LYS A 743 -0.38 -43.52 -41.89
CA LYS A 743 0.42 -44.63 -41.35
C LYS A 743 -0.21 -45.16 -40.06
N MET A 744 -1.50 -45.50 -40.14
CA MET A 744 -2.27 -45.99 -39.01
C MET A 744 -1.75 -47.35 -38.52
N ILE A 745 -1.35 -47.42 -37.26
CA ILE A 745 -0.76 -48.60 -36.61
C ILE A 745 -1.69 -49.05 -35.49
N LYS A 746 -2.02 -50.35 -35.44
CA LYS A 746 -2.76 -50.90 -34.28
C LYS A 746 -1.89 -50.87 -33.03
N VAL A 747 -2.50 -50.55 -31.89
CA VAL A 747 -1.82 -50.46 -30.57
C VAL A 747 -0.99 -51.73 -30.27
N GLU A 748 -1.52 -52.91 -30.58
CA GLU A 748 -0.83 -54.20 -30.40
C GLU A 748 0.49 -54.34 -31.18
N ASN A 749 0.61 -53.66 -32.32
CA ASN A 749 1.77 -53.72 -33.21
C ASN A 749 2.70 -52.50 -33.03
N PHE A 750 2.30 -51.55 -32.19
CA PHE A 750 3.04 -50.30 -32.03
C PHE A 750 4.43 -50.53 -31.43
N GLU A 751 4.59 -51.47 -30.49
CA GLU A 751 5.92 -51.81 -29.94
C GLU A 751 6.91 -52.30 -31.01
N SER A 752 6.43 -53.15 -31.93
CA SER A 752 7.26 -53.64 -33.04
C SER A 752 7.59 -52.53 -34.05
N TYR A 753 6.63 -51.66 -34.33
CA TYR A 753 6.85 -50.46 -35.13
C TYR A 753 7.88 -49.55 -34.47
N PHE A 754 7.72 -49.22 -33.19
CA PHE A 754 8.59 -48.33 -32.43
C PHE A 754 10.05 -48.81 -32.43
N LYS A 755 10.29 -50.10 -32.12
CA LYS A 755 11.64 -50.69 -32.18
C LYS A 755 12.25 -50.65 -33.59
N LYS A 756 11.44 -50.83 -34.63
CA LYS A 756 11.88 -50.74 -36.02
C LYS A 756 12.28 -49.31 -36.38
N GLN A 757 11.49 -48.32 -35.99
CA GLN A 757 11.76 -46.91 -36.29
C GLN A 757 12.94 -46.34 -35.49
N GLN A 758 13.15 -46.85 -34.26
CA GLN A 758 14.26 -46.47 -33.38
C GLN A 758 15.62 -47.06 -33.80
N ALA A 759 15.62 -48.14 -34.60
CA ALA A 759 16.84 -48.79 -35.06
C ALA A 759 17.75 -47.83 -35.86
N ASP A 760 19.05 -48.14 -35.90
CA ASP A 760 20.07 -47.36 -36.61
C ASP A 760 20.06 -45.85 -36.26
N SER A 761 19.98 -45.55 -34.96
CA SER A 761 19.91 -44.19 -34.42
C SER A 761 18.68 -43.39 -34.89
N ASN A 762 17.47 -43.94 -34.66
CA ASN A 762 16.19 -43.32 -35.04
C ASN A 762 15.99 -43.08 -36.55
N CYS A 763 16.71 -43.80 -37.42
CA CYS A 763 16.70 -43.58 -38.87
C CYS A 763 15.28 -43.58 -39.46
N GLY A 764 14.42 -44.47 -38.98
CA GLY A 764 13.04 -44.55 -39.45
C GLY A 764 12.17 -43.36 -39.01
N PHE A 765 12.32 -42.90 -37.77
CA PHE A 765 11.65 -41.67 -37.32
C PHE A 765 12.16 -40.43 -38.06
N ALA A 766 13.46 -40.36 -38.35
CA ALA A 766 14.05 -39.29 -39.14
C ALA A 766 13.47 -39.24 -40.56
N GLU A 767 13.29 -40.40 -41.21
CA GLU A 767 12.65 -40.50 -42.54
C GLU A 767 11.21 -39.97 -42.52
N GLU A 768 10.40 -40.40 -41.53
CA GLU A 768 9.03 -39.92 -41.38
C GLU A 768 8.96 -38.42 -41.11
N TYR A 769 9.84 -37.90 -40.26
CA TYR A 769 9.90 -36.50 -39.93
C TYR A 769 10.35 -35.63 -41.12
N GLU A 770 11.27 -36.14 -41.95
CA GLU A 770 11.74 -35.47 -43.16
C GLU A 770 10.60 -35.30 -44.18
N GLU A 771 9.77 -36.33 -44.38
CA GLU A 771 8.59 -36.25 -45.26
C GLU A 771 7.62 -35.13 -44.84
N LEU A 772 7.45 -34.92 -43.54
CA LEU A 772 6.57 -33.90 -42.97
C LEU A 772 7.06 -32.46 -43.24
N LYS A 773 8.33 -32.23 -43.62
CA LYS A 773 8.85 -30.86 -43.88
C LYS A 773 8.09 -30.14 -44.99
N SER A 774 7.52 -30.88 -45.93
CA SER A 774 6.75 -30.34 -47.06
C SER A 774 5.27 -30.06 -46.72
N ALA A 775 4.78 -30.54 -45.58
CA ALA A 775 3.37 -30.42 -45.20
C ALA A 775 2.98 -28.96 -44.90
N GLY A 776 1.88 -28.48 -45.50
CA GLY A 776 1.31 -27.15 -45.24
C GLY A 776 2.10 -25.95 -45.77
N VAL A 777 3.34 -26.11 -46.27
CA VAL A 777 4.24 -25.00 -46.62
C VAL A 777 3.68 -24.07 -47.70
N HIS A 778 2.80 -24.57 -48.56
CA HIS A 778 2.15 -23.82 -49.64
C HIS A 778 0.89 -23.05 -49.22
N GLN A 779 0.44 -23.19 -47.96
CA GLN A 779 -0.72 -22.47 -47.45
C GLN A 779 -0.45 -20.94 -47.41
N PRO A 780 -1.39 -20.11 -47.88
CA PRO A 780 -1.25 -18.65 -47.83
C PRO A 780 -1.10 -18.08 -46.41
N LYS A 781 -0.34 -16.99 -46.28
CA LYS A 781 -0.02 -16.27 -45.03
C LYS A 781 -0.15 -14.75 -45.20
N PHE A 782 -1.01 -14.32 -46.12
CA PHE A 782 -1.10 -12.93 -46.56
C PHE A 782 -1.37 -11.97 -45.41
N ALA A 783 -2.29 -12.29 -44.49
CA ALA A 783 -2.60 -11.41 -43.36
C ALA A 783 -1.38 -11.22 -42.44
N ALA A 784 -0.58 -12.26 -42.24
CA ALA A 784 0.63 -12.23 -41.40
C ALA A 784 1.78 -11.44 -42.03
N GLU A 785 1.80 -11.33 -43.36
CA GLU A 785 2.86 -10.68 -44.13
C GLU A 785 2.60 -9.18 -44.36
N LEU A 786 1.38 -8.69 -44.04
CA LEU A 786 1.01 -7.28 -44.11
C LEU A 786 1.94 -6.42 -43.23
N PRO A 787 2.39 -5.24 -43.71
CA PRO A 787 3.34 -4.40 -42.97
C PRO A 787 2.91 -4.07 -41.54
N GLU A 788 1.62 -3.79 -41.33
CA GLU A 788 1.01 -3.48 -40.03
C GLU A 788 1.01 -4.67 -39.05
N ASN A 789 1.03 -5.91 -39.55
CA ASN A 789 0.96 -7.13 -38.75
C ASN A 789 2.34 -7.74 -38.47
N ARG A 790 3.39 -7.34 -39.20
CA ARG A 790 4.75 -7.89 -39.01
C ARG A 790 5.26 -7.70 -37.57
N GLY A 791 4.99 -6.54 -36.97
CA GLY A 791 5.35 -6.23 -35.58
C GLY A 791 4.56 -7.02 -34.54
N LYS A 792 3.50 -7.73 -34.94
CA LYS A 792 2.71 -8.62 -34.07
C LYS A 792 3.22 -10.07 -34.09
N ASN A 793 4.25 -10.39 -34.88
CA ASN A 793 4.83 -11.72 -35.00
C ASN A 793 6.12 -11.82 -34.18
N ARG A 794 6.19 -12.72 -33.20
CA ARG A 794 7.40 -12.94 -32.40
C ARG A 794 8.56 -13.46 -33.26
N TYR A 795 8.24 -14.26 -34.29
CA TYR A 795 9.21 -14.80 -35.23
C TYR A 795 8.73 -14.61 -36.66
N ASN A 796 9.58 -14.01 -37.49
CA ASN A 796 9.27 -13.72 -38.91
C ASN A 796 9.08 -14.99 -39.75
N ASN A 797 9.59 -16.14 -39.29
CA ASN A 797 9.47 -17.44 -39.96
C ASN A 797 8.33 -18.32 -39.41
N VAL A 798 7.57 -17.85 -38.41
CA VAL A 798 6.43 -18.57 -37.85
C VAL A 798 5.17 -17.73 -37.97
N LEU A 799 4.49 -17.88 -39.11
CA LEU A 799 3.36 -17.06 -39.50
C LEU A 799 2.09 -17.92 -39.64
N PRO A 800 0.94 -17.48 -39.11
CA PRO A 800 -0.29 -18.24 -39.17
C PRO A 800 -0.80 -18.33 -40.62
N TYR A 801 -1.29 -19.51 -41.02
CA TYR A 801 -1.96 -19.66 -42.31
C TYR A 801 -3.32 -18.97 -42.33
N ASP A 802 -3.67 -18.32 -43.43
CA ASP A 802 -4.92 -17.57 -43.56
C ASP A 802 -6.17 -18.47 -43.40
N ILE A 803 -6.06 -19.73 -43.83
CA ILE A 803 -7.17 -20.71 -43.83
C ILE A 803 -7.67 -21.06 -42.42
N SER A 804 -6.79 -20.98 -41.43
CA SER A 804 -7.02 -21.45 -40.06
C SER A 804 -6.73 -20.38 -39.01
N ARG A 805 -6.26 -19.19 -39.39
CA ARG A 805 -5.92 -18.14 -38.42
C ARG A 805 -7.13 -17.73 -37.59
N VAL A 806 -6.87 -17.40 -36.33
CA VAL A 806 -7.87 -16.76 -35.48
C VAL A 806 -8.03 -15.31 -35.92
N LYS A 807 -9.28 -14.83 -35.99
CA LYS A 807 -9.61 -13.45 -36.41
C LYS A 807 -10.29 -12.72 -35.27
N LEU A 808 -9.79 -11.54 -34.91
CA LEU A 808 -10.36 -10.68 -33.86
C LEU A 808 -11.43 -9.73 -34.43
N SER A 809 -12.30 -9.19 -33.58
CA SER A 809 -13.30 -8.20 -33.98
C SER A 809 -12.72 -6.78 -34.01
N ASN A 810 -13.03 -6.03 -35.08
CA ASN A 810 -12.59 -4.64 -35.26
C ASN A 810 -13.54 -3.67 -34.54
N GLN A 811 -13.32 -3.33 -33.27
CA GLN A 811 -14.23 -2.39 -32.56
C GLN A 811 -13.64 -1.08 -32.03
N SER A 812 -12.32 -0.89 -31.84
CA SER A 812 -11.92 0.35 -31.12
C SER A 812 -10.50 0.90 -31.28
N SER A 813 -9.58 0.25 -32.00
CA SER A 813 -8.24 0.81 -32.24
C SER A 813 -7.75 0.39 -33.61
N GLY A 814 -6.80 1.12 -34.21
CA GLY A 814 -6.24 0.83 -35.54
C GLY A 814 -5.49 -0.50 -35.68
N THR A 815 -5.80 -1.49 -34.84
CA THR A 815 -5.29 -2.85 -34.84
C THR A 815 -6.29 -3.74 -35.59
N GLY A 816 -5.97 -4.19 -36.80
CA GLY A 816 -6.87 -5.03 -37.61
C GLY A 816 -7.21 -6.39 -36.96
N ASP A 817 -7.88 -7.27 -37.71
CA ASP A 817 -8.38 -8.60 -37.24
C ASP A 817 -7.29 -9.63 -36.88
N TYR A 818 -6.03 -9.21 -36.82
CA TYR A 818 -4.86 -10.10 -36.84
C TYR A 818 -4.30 -10.37 -35.45
N ILE A 819 -4.15 -11.66 -35.16
CA ILE A 819 -3.31 -12.21 -34.09
C ILE A 819 -2.56 -13.44 -34.63
N ASN A 820 -1.32 -13.67 -34.15
CA ASN A 820 -0.54 -14.85 -34.53
C ASN A 820 -1.02 -16.10 -33.77
N ALA A 821 -2.16 -16.64 -34.23
CA ALA A 821 -2.75 -17.87 -33.73
C ALA A 821 -3.53 -18.61 -34.82
N ASN A 822 -3.64 -19.94 -34.73
CA ASN A 822 -4.44 -20.78 -35.63
C ASN A 822 -5.35 -21.72 -34.83
N TYR A 823 -6.55 -21.95 -35.32
CA TYR A 823 -7.37 -23.07 -34.88
C TYR A 823 -6.69 -24.37 -35.28
N MET A 824 -6.60 -25.29 -34.32
CA MET A 824 -6.04 -26.62 -34.52
C MET A 824 -7.12 -27.69 -34.28
N PRO A 825 -7.15 -28.73 -35.13
CA PRO A 825 -8.05 -29.85 -34.93
C PRO A 825 -7.62 -30.65 -33.69
N GLY A 826 -8.60 -31.07 -32.90
CA GLY A 826 -8.49 -32.15 -31.92
C GLY A 826 -8.98 -33.46 -32.52
N TYR A 827 -9.31 -34.43 -31.66
CA TYR A 827 -9.86 -35.71 -32.14
C TYR A 827 -11.33 -35.54 -32.61
N ASN A 828 -12.18 -34.91 -31.80
CA ASN A 828 -13.62 -34.77 -32.08
C ASN A 828 -14.04 -33.46 -32.77
N SER A 829 -13.18 -32.42 -32.77
CA SER A 829 -13.53 -31.10 -33.29
C SER A 829 -12.40 -30.48 -34.11
N LYS A 830 -12.76 -29.82 -35.22
CA LYS A 830 -11.80 -29.08 -36.08
C LYS A 830 -11.25 -27.80 -35.43
N LYS A 831 -11.86 -27.35 -34.34
CA LYS A 831 -11.46 -26.15 -33.58
C LYS A 831 -11.30 -26.45 -32.10
N ALA A 832 -10.89 -27.67 -31.75
CA ALA A 832 -10.72 -28.06 -30.34
C ALA A 832 -9.65 -27.23 -29.63
N PHE A 833 -8.66 -26.75 -30.38
CA PHE A 833 -7.55 -25.97 -29.83
C PHE A 833 -7.32 -24.68 -30.62
N ILE A 834 -6.68 -23.73 -29.97
CA ILE A 834 -6.00 -22.60 -30.62
C ILE A 834 -4.51 -22.72 -30.31
N ALA A 835 -3.67 -22.82 -31.34
CA ALA A 835 -2.22 -22.72 -31.19
C ALA A 835 -1.77 -21.28 -31.43
N ALA A 836 -1.21 -20.64 -30.40
CA ALA A 836 -0.78 -19.25 -30.46
C ALA A 836 0.70 -19.09 -30.10
N GLN A 837 1.33 -18.01 -30.57
CA GLN A 837 2.63 -17.59 -30.05
C GLN A 837 2.50 -17.08 -28.60
N GLY A 838 3.60 -17.09 -27.84
CA GLY A 838 3.67 -16.35 -26.58
C GLY A 838 3.54 -14.85 -26.88
N PRO A 839 2.57 -14.13 -26.28
CA PRO A 839 2.32 -12.73 -26.61
C PRO A 839 3.56 -11.86 -26.41
N LEU A 840 3.72 -10.87 -27.29
CA LEU A 840 4.66 -9.76 -27.23
C LEU A 840 4.04 -8.58 -26.44
N PRO A 841 4.83 -7.60 -25.95
CA PRO A 841 4.30 -6.47 -25.18
C PRO A 841 3.15 -5.74 -25.90
N ASN A 842 3.29 -5.54 -27.21
CA ASN A 842 2.30 -4.88 -28.07
C ASN A 842 1.14 -5.77 -28.55
N THR A 843 1.05 -7.01 -28.05
CA THR A 843 -0.01 -7.98 -28.44
C THR A 843 -0.67 -8.64 -27.23
N ILE A 844 -0.37 -8.20 -26.01
CA ILE A 844 -1.03 -8.72 -24.79
C ILE A 844 -2.52 -8.40 -24.81
N GLU A 845 -2.90 -7.20 -25.26
CA GLU A 845 -4.31 -6.81 -25.42
C GLU A 845 -5.01 -7.68 -26.46
N ASP A 846 -4.41 -7.85 -27.65
CA ASP A 846 -4.92 -8.76 -28.69
C ASP A 846 -5.11 -10.19 -28.14
N PHE A 847 -4.19 -10.65 -27.27
CA PHE A 847 -4.21 -11.99 -26.70
C PHE A 847 -5.39 -12.20 -25.74
N TRP A 848 -5.65 -11.24 -24.84
CA TRP A 848 -6.84 -11.30 -23.99
C TRP A 848 -8.13 -11.09 -24.78
N GLN A 849 -8.11 -10.23 -25.80
CA GLN A 849 -9.24 -10.07 -26.71
C GLN A 849 -9.59 -11.40 -27.39
N MET A 850 -8.59 -12.17 -27.83
CA MET A 850 -8.80 -13.52 -28.35
C MET A 850 -9.44 -14.45 -27.31
N ILE A 851 -8.92 -14.46 -26.09
CA ILE A 851 -9.43 -15.31 -24.99
C ILE A 851 -10.91 -15.02 -24.72
N TRP A 852 -11.27 -13.74 -24.68
CA TRP A 852 -12.65 -13.31 -24.49
C TRP A 852 -13.54 -13.67 -25.68
N GLU A 853 -13.19 -13.21 -26.89
CA GLU A 853 -14.05 -13.38 -28.07
C GLU A 853 -14.24 -14.85 -28.47
N LYS A 854 -13.25 -15.71 -28.19
CA LYS A 854 -13.31 -17.13 -28.55
C LYS A 854 -13.78 -18.00 -27.39
N ASN A 855 -14.30 -17.38 -26.33
CA ASN A 855 -14.89 -18.04 -25.17
C ASN A 855 -13.96 -19.10 -24.56
N ILE A 856 -12.70 -18.74 -24.35
CA ILE A 856 -11.64 -19.65 -23.88
C ILE A 856 -11.70 -19.74 -22.36
N TYR A 857 -11.76 -20.97 -21.84
CA TYR A 857 -11.75 -21.26 -20.39
C TYR A 857 -10.44 -21.89 -19.92
N SER A 858 -9.64 -22.45 -20.83
CA SER A 858 -8.39 -23.11 -20.50
C SER A 858 -7.24 -22.59 -21.36
N ILE A 859 -6.16 -22.20 -20.70
CA ILE A 859 -4.89 -21.82 -21.33
C ILE A 859 -3.82 -22.83 -20.92
N VAL A 860 -3.07 -23.35 -21.87
CA VAL A 860 -1.95 -24.26 -21.67
C VAL A 860 -0.67 -23.54 -22.12
N MET A 861 0.14 -23.13 -21.16
CA MET A 861 1.41 -22.45 -21.35
C MET A 861 2.57 -23.44 -21.18
N LEU A 862 3.34 -23.67 -22.24
CA LEU A 862 4.40 -24.71 -22.28
C LEU A 862 5.81 -24.11 -22.33
N THR A 863 6.02 -22.93 -21.76
CA THR A 863 7.31 -22.22 -21.78
C THR A 863 7.40 -21.31 -20.57
N LYS A 864 8.59 -21.13 -20.01
CA LYS A 864 8.82 -20.04 -19.05
C LYS A 864 8.83 -18.71 -19.81
N CYS A 865 8.53 -17.60 -19.13
CA CYS A 865 8.61 -16.26 -19.76
C CYS A 865 10.02 -15.99 -20.30
N VAL A 866 11.05 -16.42 -19.55
CA VAL A 866 12.46 -16.29 -19.91
C VAL A 866 13.14 -17.66 -19.85
N GLU A 867 13.84 -18.03 -20.91
CA GLU A 867 14.62 -19.26 -21.05
C GLU A 867 16.01 -18.89 -21.58
N GLN A 868 17.08 -19.33 -20.91
CA GLN A 868 18.48 -18.93 -21.21
C GLN A 868 18.67 -17.42 -21.41
N ALA A 869 18.07 -16.60 -20.53
CA ALA A 869 18.10 -15.13 -20.60
C ALA A 869 17.48 -14.52 -21.88
N ARG A 870 16.66 -15.29 -22.62
CA ARG A 870 15.89 -14.79 -23.76
C ARG A 870 14.41 -14.83 -23.46
N THR A 871 13.72 -13.71 -23.69
CA THR A 871 12.27 -13.62 -23.53
C THR A 871 11.56 -14.50 -24.56
N LYS A 872 10.90 -15.54 -24.09
CA LYS A 872 10.10 -16.49 -24.89
C LYS A 872 8.63 -16.09 -24.94
N CYS A 873 8.13 -15.47 -23.88
CA CYS A 873 6.74 -15.04 -23.71
C CYS A 873 6.73 -13.86 -22.72
N GLU A 874 5.93 -12.84 -22.97
CA GLU A 874 5.67 -11.85 -21.92
C GLU A 874 4.79 -12.45 -20.84
N GLN A 875 4.92 -11.94 -19.61
CA GLN A 875 3.94 -12.19 -18.57
C GLN A 875 2.65 -11.42 -18.93
N TYR A 876 1.66 -12.13 -19.45
CA TYR A 876 0.39 -11.56 -19.87
C TYR A 876 -0.68 -11.62 -18.79
N TRP A 877 -0.41 -12.15 -17.60
CA TRP A 877 -1.35 -12.20 -16.47
C TRP A 877 -0.92 -11.23 -15.35
N PRO A 878 -1.86 -10.79 -14.49
CA PRO A 878 -1.55 -9.97 -13.32
C PRO A 878 -0.81 -10.76 -12.23
N ASP A 879 -0.05 -10.06 -11.37
CA ASP A 879 0.46 -10.66 -10.12
C ASP A 879 -0.68 -10.71 -9.09
N ASN A 880 -0.84 -9.70 -8.23
CA ASN A 880 -1.85 -9.74 -7.14
C ASN A 880 -3.03 -8.77 -7.30
N GLN A 881 -2.93 -7.75 -8.16
CA GLN A 881 -4.02 -6.78 -8.38
C GLN A 881 -4.71 -6.99 -9.73
N PRO A 882 -6.02 -6.74 -9.84
CA PRO A 882 -6.71 -6.73 -11.13
C PRO A 882 -5.99 -5.84 -12.14
N LYS A 883 -5.79 -6.34 -13.37
CA LYS A 883 -5.10 -5.61 -14.43
C LYS A 883 -5.98 -5.53 -15.67
N SER A 884 -6.06 -4.34 -16.26
CA SER A 884 -6.80 -4.09 -17.50
C SER A 884 -5.89 -4.30 -18.71
N TYR A 885 -6.40 -5.02 -19.71
CA TYR A 885 -5.79 -5.25 -21.02
C TYR A 885 -6.81 -4.82 -22.08
N GLY A 886 -6.74 -3.55 -22.51
CA GLY A 886 -7.82 -2.93 -23.27
C GLY A 886 -9.13 -2.92 -22.47
N ASP A 887 -10.22 -3.40 -23.07
CA ASP A 887 -11.55 -3.50 -22.46
C ASP A 887 -11.72 -4.73 -21.54
N ILE A 888 -10.67 -5.52 -21.31
CA ILE A 888 -10.75 -6.76 -20.53
C ILE A 888 -10.01 -6.60 -19.22
N ILE A 889 -10.71 -6.83 -18.11
CA ILE A 889 -10.15 -6.83 -16.76
C ILE A 889 -9.90 -8.28 -16.37
N VAL A 890 -8.67 -8.57 -15.95
CA VAL A 890 -8.27 -9.90 -15.51
C VAL A 890 -7.85 -9.79 -14.05
N THR A 891 -8.44 -10.66 -13.22
CA THR A 891 -8.16 -10.74 -11.78
C THR A 891 -7.68 -12.14 -11.45
N MET A 892 -6.49 -12.27 -10.84
CA MET A 892 -6.01 -13.54 -10.33
C MET A 892 -6.79 -13.93 -9.07
N VAL A 893 -7.41 -15.11 -9.10
CA VAL A 893 -8.21 -15.67 -8.00
C VAL A 893 -7.37 -16.63 -7.16
N SER A 894 -6.56 -17.45 -7.81
CA SER A 894 -5.69 -18.41 -7.14
C SER A 894 -4.44 -18.70 -7.98
N GLU A 895 -3.36 -19.05 -7.30
CA GLU A 895 -2.13 -19.57 -7.91
C GLU A 895 -1.64 -20.77 -7.08
N ILE A 896 -1.38 -21.88 -7.75
CA ILE A 896 -0.82 -23.10 -7.16
C ILE A 896 0.48 -23.40 -7.90
N VAL A 897 1.61 -23.17 -7.24
CA VAL A 897 2.95 -23.42 -7.79
C VAL A 897 3.42 -24.81 -7.37
N LEU A 898 3.59 -25.73 -8.33
CA LEU A 898 4.25 -27.01 -8.15
C LEU A 898 5.60 -27.02 -8.88
N PRO A 899 6.53 -27.94 -8.56
CA PRO A 899 7.83 -28.01 -9.24
C PRO A 899 7.71 -28.17 -10.75
N GLU A 900 6.71 -28.94 -11.21
CA GLU A 900 6.54 -29.32 -12.62
C GLU A 900 5.67 -28.35 -13.41
N TRP A 901 4.71 -27.70 -12.74
CA TRP A 901 3.78 -26.75 -13.35
C TRP A 901 3.15 -25.80 -12.32
N THR A 902 2.65 -24.66 -12.81
CA THR A 902 1.83 -23.72 -12.04
C THR A 902 0.39 -23.73 -12.59
N ILE A 903 -0.61 -23.72 -11.71
CA ILE A 903 -2.02 -23.56 -12.10
C ILE A 903 -2.51 -22.23 -11.57
N ARG A 904 -3.11 -21.40 -12.44
CA ARG A 904 -3.70 -20.11 -12.06
C ARG A 904 -5.15 -20.05 -12.47
N ASP A 905 -6.00 -19.56 -11.57
CA ASP A 905 -7.39 -19.23 -11.90
C ASP A 905 -7.54 -17.73 -12.03
N PHE A 906 -8.20 -17.30 -13.10
CA PHE A 906 -8.52 -15.91 -13.37
C PHE A 906 -10.01 -15.71 -13.48
N THR A 907 -10.52 -14.61 -12.94
CA THR A 907 -11.81 -14.05 -13.37
C THR A 907 -11.52 -13.05 -14.49
N VAL A 908 -12.17 -13.24 -15.64
CA VAL A 908 -12.06 -12.36 -16.80
C VAL A 908 -13.40 -11.65 -16.99
N GLU A 909 -13.36 -10.33 -17.06
CA GLU A 909 -14.53 -9.46 -17.16
C GLU A 909 -14.32 -8.45 -18.29
N LYS A 910 -15.39 -8.06 -18.99
CA LYS A 910 -15.31 -7.01 -20.00
C LYS A 910 -15.88 -5.70 -19.46
N SER A 911 -15.06 -4.65 -19.47
CA SER A 911 -15.42 -3.28 -19.15
C SER A 911 -16.68 -2.89 -19.93
N ASN A 912 -17.76 -2.57 -19.22
CA ASN A 912 -19.10 -2.21 -19.74
C ASN A 912 -20.10 -3.36 -19.96
N THR A 913 -19.79 -4.61 -19.58
CA THR A 913 -20.78 -5.70 -19.56
C THR A 913 -20.75 -6.43 -18.21
N PRO A 914 -21.89 -6.94 -17.72
CA PRO A 914 -21.92 -7.80 -16.53
C PRO A 914 -21.45 -9.23 -16.81
N GLU A 915 -20.99 -9.52 -18.04
CA GLU A 915 -20.46 -10.81 -18.42
C GLU A 915 -19.09 -11.01 -17.79
N SER A 916 -18.92 -12.15 -17.13
CA SER A 916 -17.64 -12.64 -16.64
C SER A 916 -17.57 -14.16 -16.75
N HIS A 917 -16.37 -14.68 -16.93
CA HIS A 917 -16.13 -16.12 -16.86
C HIS A 917 -14.75 -16.43 -16.29
N THR A 918 -14.60 -17.65 -15.78
CA THR A 918 -13.35 -18.11 -15.19
C THR A 918 -12.45 -18.70 -16.27
N VAL A 919 -11.17 -18.34 -16.24
CA VAL A 919 -10.13 -18.89 -17.12
C VAL A 919 -9.04 -19.50 -16.27
N ARG A 920 -8.77 -20.79 -16.47
CA ARG A 920 -7.66 -21.50 -15.83
C ARG A 920 -6.46 -21.59 -16.75
N GLN A 921 -5.31 -21.11 -16.30
CA GLN A 921 -4.03 -21.31 -16.96
C GLN A 921 -3.26 -22.45 -16.31
N PHE A 922 -2.87 -23.41 -17.13
CA PHE A 922 -1.98 -24.51 -16.82
C PHE A 922 -0.60 -24.19 -17.41
N HIS A 923 0.37 -23.89 -16.56
CA HIS A 923 1.70 -23.45 -16.95
C HIS A 923 2.74 -24.52 -16.66
N PHE A 924 3.12 -25.30 -17.68
CA PHE A 924 4.13 -26.34 -17.58
C PHE A 924 5.54 -25.73 -17.57
N THR A 925 6.19 -25.75 -16.42
CA THR A 925 7.47 -25.07 -16.16
C THR A 925 8.68 -25.99 -16.31
N SER A 926 8.48 -27.30 -16.36
CA SER A 926 9.58 -28.29 -16.43
C SER A 926 9.94 -28.75 -17.84
N TRP A 927 9.44 -28.11 -18.91
CA TRP A 927 9.93 -28.40 -20.24
C TRP A 927 11.32 -27.79 -20.45
N PRO A 928 12.37 -28.56 -20.80
CA PRO A 928 13.72 -28.04 -20.95
C PRO A 928 13.84 -27.07 -22.13
N ASP A 929 14.78 -26.12 -22.00
CA ASP A 929 15.03 -25.06 -22.98
C ASP A 929 15.52 -25.62 -24.33
N HIS A 930 16.29 -26.71 -24.31
CA HIS A 930 16.67 -27.50 -25.49
C HIS A 930 16.13 -28.93 -25.35
N GLY A 931 15.59 -29.47 -26.44
CA GLY A 931 15.11 -30.85 -26.49
C GLY A 931 13.70 -31.06 -25.94
N VAL A 932 13.50 -32.18 -25.26
CA VAL A 932 12.23 -32.71 -24.76
C VAL A 932 12.41 -33.13 -23.30
N PRO A 933 11.33 -33.24 -22.51
CA PRO A 933 11.41 -33.77 -21.14
C PRO A 933 12.12 -35.12 -21.10
N GLU A 934 12.91 -35.38 -20.05
CA GLU A 934 13.64 -36.65 -19.90
C GLU A 934 12.71 -37.86 -19.80
N THR A 935 11.53 -37.66 -19.20
CA THR A 935 10.49 -38.67 -19.05
C THR A 935 9.17 -38.21 -19.67
N THR A 936 8.36 -39.18 -20.11
CA THR A 936 7.09 -38.91 -20.79
C THR A 936 5.91 -38.73 -19.84
N ASP A 937 6.01 -39.29 -18.63
CA ASP A 937 4.99 -39.32 -17.59
C ASP A 937 4.55 -37.93 -17.15
N LEU A 938 5.49 -36.98 -16.98
CA LEU A 938 5.16 -35.61 -16.58
C LEU A 938 4.21 -34.93 -17.57
N LEU A 939 4.49 -35.03 -18.86
CA LEU A 939 3.65 -34.40 -19.88
C LEU A 939 2.32 -35.15 -20.06
N ILE A 940 2.32 -36.48 -19.92
CA ILE A 940 1.10 -37.30 -19.97
C ILE A 940 0.17 -36.95 -18.80
N ASN A 941 0.71 -36.88 -17.57
CA ASN A 941 -0.02 -36.50 -16.37
C ASN A 941 -0.56 -35.06 -16.46
N PHE A 942 0.27 -34.13 -16.92
CA PHE A 942 -0.15 -32.75 -17.16
C PHE A 942 -1.30 -32.67 -18.17
N ARG A 943 -1.22 -33.43 -19.27
CA ARG A 943 -2.31 -33.54 -20.25
C ARG A 943 -3.58 -34.10 -19.62
N HIS A 944 -3.51 -35.14 -18.79
CA HIS A 944 -4.69 -35.69 -18.12
C HIS A 944 -5.37 -34.65 -17.24
N LEU A 945 -4.60 -33.89 -16.47
CA LEU A 945 -5.09 -32.79 -15.63
C LEU A 945 -5.78 -31.69 -16.46
N VAL A 946 -5.20 -31.30 -17.60
CA VAL A 946 -5.84 -30.34 -18.54
C VAL A 946 -7.12 -30.92 -19.13
N HIS A 947 -7.09 -32.19 -19.57
CA HIS A 947 -8.23 -32.86 -20.19
C HIS A 947 -9.42 -33.01 -19.22
N GLU A 948 -9.13 -33.38 -17.97
CA GLU A 948 -10.14 -33.50 -16.91
C GLU A 948 -10.84 -32.16 -16.64
N TYR A 949 -10.09 -31.06 -16.54
CA TYR A 949 -10.69 -29.73 -16.41
C TYR A 949 -11.49 -29.35 -17.66
N ASN A 950 -10.96 -29.61 -18.85
CA ASN A 950 -11.64 -29.29 -20.11
C ASN A 950 -12.94 -30.07 -20.32
N SER A 951 -13.08 -31.25 -19.73
CA SER A 951 -14.35 -32.01 -19.76
C SER A 951 -15.50 -31.30 -19.06
N GLN A 952 -15.20 -30.31 -18.20
CA GLN A 952 -16.18 -29.49 -17.47
C GLN A 952 -16.51 -28.18 -18.21
N ASN A 953 -15.71 -27.82 -19.22
CA ASN A 953 -15.89 -26.58 -19.99
C ASN A 953 -16.99 -26.73 -21.07
N PRO A 954 -17.57 -25.61 -21.56
CA PRO A 954 -18.51 -25.67 -22.67
C PRO A 954 -17.92 -26.36 -23.91
N MET A 955 -18.71 -27.20 -24.60
CA MET A 955 -18.27 -28.01 -25.75
C MET A 955 -17.64 -27.21 -26.91
N ASP A 956 -18.04 -25.94 -27.07
CA ASP A 956 -17.55 -25.05 -28.13
C ASP A 956 -16.33 -24.21 -27.71
N SER A 957 -15.81 -24.38 -26.49
CA SER A 957 -14.64 -23.66 -25.95
C SER A 957 -13.33 -24.30 -26.45
N PRO A 958 -12.54 -23.61 -27.28
CA PRO A 958 -11.22 -24.11 -27.68
C PRO A 958 -10.23 -23.97 -26.53
N THR A 959 -9.38 -24.97 -26.31
CA THR A 959 -8.23 -24.84 -25.41
C THR A 959 -7.13 -24.03 -26.08
N LEU A 960 -6.73 -22.92 -25.47
CA LEU A 960 -5.61 -22.12 -25.96
C LEU A 960 -4.29 -22.76 -25.54
N VAL A 961 -3.45 -23.16 -26.50
CA VAL A 961 -2.14 -23.75 -26.22
C VAL A 961 -1.07 -22.86 -26.82
N HIS A 962 -0.09 -22.45 -26.01
CA HIS A 962 1.02 -21.63 -26.49
C HIS A 962 2.35 -22.03 -25.83
N CYS A 963 3.43 -21.71 -26.51
CA CYS A 963 4.79 -21.74 -25.97
C CYS A 963 5.46 -20.42 -26.34
N SER A 964 6.65 -20.45 -26.94
CA SER A 964 7.26 -19.24 -27.51
C SER A 964 6.72 -18.95 -28.92
N ALA A 965 7.00 -19.82 -29.89
CA ALA A 965 6.52 -19.68 -31.27
C ALA A 965 5.10 -20.25 -31.49
N GLY A 966 4.60 -21.06 -30.54
CA GLY A 966 3.31 -21.72 -30.67
C GLY A 966 3.29 -22.87 -31.66
N VAL A 967 4.42 -23.58 -31.86
CA VAL A 967 4.54 -24.65 -32.87
C VAL A 967 5.23 -25.91 -32.37
N GLY A 968 6.38 -25.80 -31.69
CA GLY A 968 7.13 -26.96 -31.19
C GLY A 968 6.42 -27.69 -30.06
N ARG A 969 6.67 -27.25 -28.81
CA ARG A 969 6.03 -27.81 -27.59
C ARG A 969 4.50 -27.82 -27.68
N THR A 970 3.92 -26.73 -28.21
CA THR A 970 2.48 -26.61 -28.50
C THR A 970 1.98 -27.73 -29.41
N GLY A 971 2.68 -28.01 -30.52
CA GLY A 971 2.31 -29.08 -31.43
C GLY A 971 2.47 -30.46 -30.80
N THR A 972 3.52 -30.66 -30.00
CA THR A 972 3.73 -31.90 -29.26
C THR A 972 2.57 -32.17 -28.28
N PHE A 973 2.17 -31.18 -27.47
CA PHE A 973 1.07 -31.33 -26.53
C PHE A 973 -0.26 -31.65 -27.23
N ILE A 974 -0.61 -30.90 -28.28
CA ILE A 974 -1.85 -31.13 -29.04
C ILE A 974 -1.83 -32.52 -29.71
N ALA A 975 -0.67 -32.94 -30.25
CA ALA A 975 -0.53 -34.26 -30.86
C ALA A 975 -0.72 -35.38 -29.82
N ILE A 976 -0.11 -35.30 -28.64
CA ILE A 976 -0.30 -36.31 -27.57
C ILE A 976 -1.76 -36.41 -27.17
N ASP A 977 -2.43 -35.28 -26.99
CA ASP A 977 -3.85 -35.29 -26.61
C ASP A 977 -4.71 -36.02 -27.64
N ARG A 978 -4.51 -35.73 -28.93
CA ARG A 978 -5.20 -36.41 -30.03
C ARG A 978 -4.86 -37.89 -30.10
N LEU A 979 -3.59 -38.24 -29.94
CA LEU A 979 -3.11 -39.62 -30.06
C LEU A 979 -3.70 -40.47 -28.95
N ILE A 980 -3.73 -39.98 -27.70
CA ILE A 980 -4.35 -40.72 -26.58
C ILE A 980 -5.84 -40.96 -26.86
N GLN A 981 -6.58 -39.93 -27.28
CA GLN A 981 -8.00 -40.09 -27.64
C GLN A 981 -8.19 -41.09 -28.79
N GLN A 982 -7.31 -41.05 -29.81
CA GLN A 982 -7.32 -42.01 -30.92
C GLN A 982 -7.08 -43.45 -30.43
N MET A 983 -6.14 -43.66 -29.49
CA MET A 983 -5.91 -45.00 -28.94
C MET A 983 -7.11 -45.49 -28.15
N GLU A 984 -7.72 -44.62 -27.35
CA GLU A 984 -8.87 -44.94 -26.49
C GLU A 984 -10.12 -45.29 -27.32
N MET A 985 -10.34 -44.61 -28.44
CA MET A 985 -11.55 -44.79 -29.26
C MET A 985 -11.37 -45.81 -30.40
N GLU A 986 -10.21 -45.85 -31.06
CA GLU A 986 -10.00 -46.67 -32.27
C GLU A 986 -9.04 -47.85 -32.06
N ASN A 987 -8.34 -47.89 -30.92
CA ASN A 987 -7.25 -48.84 -30.65
C ASN A 987 -6.15 -48.83 -31.74
N THR A 988 -5.97 -47.67 -32.37
CA THR A 988 -4.97 -47.38 -33.39
C THR A 988 -4.29 -46.04 -33.10
N VAL A 989 -3.10 -45.85 -33.66
CA VAL A 989 -2.30 -44.65 -33.52
C VAL A 989 -1.75 -44.25 -34.88
N ASP A 990 -1.88 -42.98 -35.27
CA ASP A 990 -1.28 -42.42 -36.48
C ASP A 990 -0.52 -41.13 -36.16
N VAL A 991 0.67 -41.26 -35.56
CA VAL A 991 1.51 -40.10 -35.18
C VAL A 991 1.82 -39.24 -36.40
N TYR A 992 2.21 -39.86 -37.51
CA TYR A 992 2.49 -39.17 -38.77
C TYR A 992 1.27 -38.40 -39.28
N GLY A 993 0.11 -39.06 -39.36
CA GLY A 993 -1.13 -38.44 -39.83
C GLY A 993 -1.59 -37.28 -38.95
N VAL A 994 -1.48 -37.42 -37.63
CA VAL A 994 -1.79 -36.34 -36.68
C VAL A 994 -0.87 -35.15 -36.90
N VAL A 995 0.44 -35.33 -36.97
CA VAL A 995 1.38 -34.21 -37.17
C VAL A 995 1.21 -33.58 -38.55
N TYR A 996 0.98 -34.38 -39.59
CA TYR A 996 0.67 -33.89 -40.93
C TYR A 996 -0.56 -32.96 -40.91
N ASP A 997 -1.65 -33.39 -40.27
CA ASP A 997 -2.88 -32.60 -40.15
C ASP A 997 -2.66 -31.31 -39.34
N LEU A 998 -1.88 -31.37 -38.25
CA LEU A 998 -1.49 -30.16 -37.52
C LEU A 998 -0.68 -29.20 -38.41
N ARG A 999 0.26 -29.71 -39.21
CA ARG A 999 1.04 -28.87 -40.15
C ARG A 999 0.22 -28.28 -41.29
N MET A 1000 -0.94 -28.84 -41.61
CA MET A 1000 -1.88 -28.21 -42.55
C MET A 1000 -2.59 -26.98 -41.97
N HIS A 1001 -2.64 -26.85 -40.63
CA HIS A 1001 -3.31 -25.75 -39.93
C HIS A 1001 -2.34 -24.68 -39.40
N ARG A 1002 -1.11 -25.04 -39.03
CA ARG A 1002 -0.09 -24.07 -38.60
C ARG A 1002 1.30 -24.56 -39.01
N PRO A 1003 2.23 -23.70 -39.45
CA PRO A 1003 3.55 -24.16 -39.88
C PRO A 1003 4.32 -24.81 -38.74
N LEU A 1004 5.19 -25.77 -39.08
CA LEU A 1004 6.21 -26.32 -38.17
C LEU A 1004 5.68 -26.96 -36.87
N MET A 1005 4.39 -27.32 -36.80
CA MET A 1005 3.85 -28.06 -35.65
C MET A 1005 4.67 -29.32 -35.41
N VAL A 1006 5.11 -29.51 -34.16
CA VAL A 1006 6.17 -30.47 -33.79
C VAL A 1006 7.45 -30.12 -34.55
N GLN A 1007 8.27 -29.24 -33.98
CA GLN A 1007 9.27 -28.46 -34.72
C GLN A 1007 10.62 -29.18 -34.87
N THR A 1008 10.92 -30.13 -33.99
CA THR A 1008 12.18 -30.88 -34.01
C THR A 1008 11.92 -32.38 -34.16
N GLU A 1009 12.92 -33.10 -34.67
CA GLU A 1009 12.89 -34.57 -34.73
C GLU A 1009 12.76 -35.15 -33.31
N ASP A 1010 13.50 -34.63 -32.33
CA ASP A 1010 13.42 -35.05 -30.93
C ASP A 1010 11.98 -34.97 -30.38
N GLN A 1011 11.22 -33.92 -30.75
CA GLN A 1011 9.81 -33.81 -30.36
C GLN A 1011 8.94 -34.87 -31.03
N TYR A 1012 9.23 -35.23 -32.29
CA TYR A 1012 8.51 -36.29 -33.00
C TYR A 1012 8.84 -37.68 -32.44
N VAL A 1013 10.10 -37.95 -32.11
CA VAL A 1013 10.52 -39.17 -31.41
C VAL A 1013 9.88 -39.22 -30.02
N PHE A 1014 9.85 -38.11 -29.29
CA PHE A 1014 9.22 -38.01 -27.98
C PHE A 1014 7.72 -38.30 -28.04
N LEU A 1015 6.99 -37.84 -29.07
CA LEU A 1015 5.59 -38.24 -29.28
C LEU A 1015 5.42 -39.75 -29.38
N ASN A 1016 6.27 -40.40 -30.17
CA ASN A 1016 6.24 -41.84 -30.32
C ASN A 1016 6.61 -42.55 -29.00
N GLN A 1017 7.53 -41.98 -28.21
CA GLN A 1017 7.90 -42.48 -26.89
C GLN A 1017 6.72 -42.35 -25.91
N CYS A 1018 6.01 -41.22 -25.90
CA CYS A 1018 4.78 -41.05 -25.11
C CYS A 1018 3.76 -42.13 -25.45
N VAL A 1019 3.48 -42.35 -26.74
CA VAL A 1019 2.56 -43.41 -27.19
C VAL A 1019 3.02 -44.78 -26.68
N MET A 1020 4.31 -45.10 -26.83
CA MET A 1020 4.86 -46.38 -26.39
C MET A 1020 4.69 -46.59 -24.88
N ASP A 1021 4.92 -45.56 -24.07
CA ASP A 1021 4.81 -45.63 -22.61
C ASP A 1021 3.35 -45.72 -22.14
N ILE A 1022 2.42 -45.02 -22.83
CA ILE A 1022 0.98 -45.16 -22.57
C ILE A 1022 0.53 -46.60 -22.87
N ILE A 1023 0.95 -47.17 -24.01
CA ILE A 1023 0.60 -48.56 -24.37
C ILE A 1023 1.17 -49.55 -23.34
N ARG A 1024 2.40 -49.35 -22.88
CA ARG A 1024 3.02 -50.18 -21.81
C ARG A 1024 2.22 -50.10 -20.52
N SER A 1025 1.91 -48.90 -20.04
CA SER A 1025 1.16 -48.72 -18.79
C SER A 1025 -0.25 -49.33 -18.84
N GLN A 1026 -0.94 -49.24 -19.99
CA GLN A 1026 -2.24 -49.88 -20.18
C GLN A 1026 -2.15 -51.41 -20.17
N ARG A 1027 -1.04 -51.98 -20.66
CA ARG A 1027 -0.78 -53.43 -20.62
C ARG A 1027 -0.49 -53.89 -19.20
N GLU A 1028 0.32 -53.14 -18.46
CA GLU A 1028 0.66 -53.40 -17.05
C GLU A 1028 -0.58 -53.34 -16.14
N ARG A 1029 -1.43 -52.31 -16.29
CA ARG A 1029 -2.75 -52.25 -15.62
C ARG A 1029 -3.67 -53.43 -15.96
N LYS A 1030 -3.62 -53.95 -17.18
CA LYS A 1030 -4.40 -55.15 -17.59
C LYS A 1030 -3.85 -56.45 -16.98
N THR A 1031 -2.55 -56.53 -16.70
CA THR A 1031 -1.94 -57.67 -15.98
C THR A 1031 -2.13 -57.59 -14.47
N ASP A 1032 -2.19 -56.38 -13.89
CA ASP A 1032 -2.39 -56.18 -12.44
C ASP A 1032 -3.85 -56.33 -11.97
N LEU A 1033 -4.83 -56.34 -12.89
CA LEU A 1033 -6.24 -56.63 -12.59
C LEU A 1033 -6.51 -58.10 -12.15
N ILE A 1034 -5.47 -58.93 -11.98
CA ILE A 1034 -5.57 -60.27 -11.35
C ILE A 1034 -5.20 -60.25 -9.85
N TYR A 1035 -4.63 -59.15 -9.31
CA TYR A 1035 -4.32 -59.03 -7.87
C TYR A 1035 -4.64 -57.62 -7.32
N GLN A 1036 -5.81 -57.50 -6.69
CA GLN A 1036 -6.26 -56.55 -5.65
C GLN A 1036 -5.91 -55.03 -5.63
N ASN A 1037 -7.01 -54.28 -5.41
CA ASN A 1037 -7.24 -53.12 -4.52
C ASN A 1037 -6.60 -51.75 -4.75
N VAL A 1038 -7.39 -50.94 -5.48
CA VAL A 1038 -7.82 -49.55 -5.25
C VAL A 1038 -7.25 -48.85 -3.99
N THR A 1039 -6.10 -48.18 -4.13
CA THR A 1039 -5.66 -47.15 -3.17
C THR A 1039 -4.81 -46.08 -3.88
N ALA A 1040 -5.40 -45.30 -4.80
CA ALA A 1040 -4.67 -44.22 -5.47
C ALA A 1040 -5.56 -43.08 -6.02
N MET A 1041 -6.68 -42.77 -5.38
CA MET A 1041 -7.54 -41.62 -5.73
C MET A 1041 -8.01 -40.80 -4.52
N ALA A 1042 -7.29 -40.85 -3.40
CA ALA A 1042 -7.67 -40.15 -2.17
C ALA A 1042 -6.60 -39.15 -1.71
N ILE A 1043 -6.19 -38.23 -2.59
CA ILE A 1043 -5.38 -37.05 -2.21
C ILE A 1043 -5.92 -35.73 -2.82
N TYR A 1044 -6.93 -35.76 -3.71
CA TYR A 1044 -7.49 -34.56 -4.34
C TYR A 1044 -9.01 -34.45 -4.15
N GLU A 1045 -9.49 -34.52 -2.91
CA GLU A 1045 -10.81 -34.00 -2.56
C GLU A 1045 -10.66 -33.22 -1.26
N ASN A 1046 -10.47 -31.90 -1.39
CA ASN A 1046 -10.75 -30.92 -0.34
C ASN A 1046 -10.80 -29.54 -0.96
N PHE A 1047 -11.85 -29.23 -1.72
CA PHE A 1047 -12.32 -27.85 -1.84
C PHE A 1047 -13.84 -27.83 -1.98
N THR A 1048 -14.47 -27.26 -0.96
CA THR A 1048 -15.87 -26.85 -0.91
C THR A 1048 -16.16 -25.78 -1.98
N PRO A 1049 -17.31 -25.84 -2.68
CA PRO A 1049 -17.73 -24.74 -3.55
C PRO A 1049 -18.18 -23.53 -2.70
N GLY A 1050 -17.64 -22.34 -3.00
CA GLY A 1050 -18.15 -21.07 -2.49
C GLY A 1050 -19.55 -20.74 -3.03
N PRO A 1051 -20.36 -19.95 -2.32
CA PRO A 1051 -21.81 -19.93 -2.47
C PRO A 1051 -22.25 -18.95 -3.57
N ALA A 1052 -22.33 -19.44 -4.79
CA ALA A 1052 -23.10 -18.75 -5.83
C ALA A 1052 -23.54 -19.76 -6.88
N PHE A 1053 -24.64 -20.48 -6.64
CA PHE A 1053 -25.60 -20.89 -7.69
C PHE A 1053 -26.86 -21.44 -7.01
N GLY A 1054 -28.00 -20.89 -7.42
CA GLY A 1054 -29.30 -21.11 -6.80
C GLY A 1054 -29.82 -22.55 -6.93
N LYS A 1055 -30.57 -22.94 -5.90
CA LYS A 1055 -31.40 -24.16 -5.86
C LYS A 1055 -32.26 -24.30 -7.12
N ALA A 1056 -32.15 -25.42 -7.80
CA ALA A 1056 -33.25 -26.02 -8.54
C ALA A 1056 -33.08 -27.55 -8.61
N ASN A 1057 -33.98 -28.25 -7.92
CA ASN A 1057 -34.61 -29.56 -8.21
C ASN A 1057 -33.81 -30.52 -9.12
N GLY A 1058 -33.39 -31.71 -8.69
CA GLY A 1058 -34.18 -32.75 -8.04
C GLY A 1058 -34.09 -34.01 -8.92
N TYR A 1059 -33.77 -35.17 -8.33
CA TYR A 1059 -34.30 -36.51 -8.61
C TYR A 1059 -33.40 -37.59 -7.99
N HIS A 1060 -34.08 -38.46 -7.25
CA HIS A 1060 -33.61 -39.67 -6.59
C HIS A 1060 -32.86 -40.64 -7.52
N ALA A 1061 -31.78 -41.27 -7.02
CA ALA A 1061 -31.77 -42.64 -6.48
C ALA A 1061 -30.42 -42.92 -5.83
#